data_AF-A0A4S2RVZ4-F1
#
_entry.id   AF-A0A4S2RVZ4-F1
#
_cell.length_a   1.000
_cell.length_b   1.000
_cell.length_c   1.000
_cell.angle_alpha   90.00
_cell.angle_beta   90.00
_cell.angle_gamma   90.00
#
_symmetry.space_group_name_H-M   'P 1'
#
loop_
_entity.id
_entity.type
_entity.pdbx_description
1 polymer ?
#
loop_
_entity_poly.entity_id
_entity_poly.type
_entity_poly.pdbx_seq_one_letter_code
_entity_poly.pdbx_strand_id
1 'polypeptide(L)'
;MSPLTEGSENVPTRRFRLARSTALLAATAAVGAFTSTPAQAVAGAPVTDDAYAYTASLLIGDTQRACSGTLIDPEWLLTAASCFADDPSSSLAVPAGKPQRKTTATIGRSDLTGTDGAVREVVELVPRTDRDVVLARLNRPVTNVAPVAMATTAPTAGEELKLAGYGRTSTEWVPLKLHTGAFSVDTSTATTATVTGKDGVAACMGDTGGPLVRVAGGTHQLAALTSQSYQAGCLGVDATVTDTGGIAARVDDLASWVNSKVGAVRITDINCDGTEDIAIADPGAAVGGGNDAGLVRVVYGGGKGTAEISQDLGWVPGTSEAGDRFGESLATVDYDEDGCTDLVVGTPGEDIGTAPDAGMVDILHGAPSGLGSGATKVTHFEQGVGSGSLASSASESGDRMGHALAAGTTAAGVPFVVIGVPGESLGSVAKAGMAVYAYGTTNVTFGQDSTGVPGTAEKDDGFGSAVAADANHMVISAPGEAVGSKADAGTLAVFRHTLNSEHRPTALFGLDQDLDTVSGTAEPGDQFGASLALVPYRPSGAVAATESILAVGSPGEDVSIGGVDKVDAGMAHTFRVTSSGTYSELNTYMSGTADDDVTGTSEAGDRFGATVTAVNTAPRAVSTTATVKMAVGVPDEALGTVAKAGAISTFSLLGAPGANDVFLEAGKRGLPGTAGANQSLGSSIHFTGTRLYVGMPYGPSSYGALHALPMSNVTAGEAVTAITTYQPGQGGLPAAGVDFGHTAR
;
A
#
# COMPACT_ATOMS: atom_id res chain seq x y z
N MET A 1 -25.14 -1.52 -53.43
CA MET A 1 -26.43 -1.20 -54.06
C MET A 1 -26.72 0.26 -53.78
N SER A 2 -26.63 1.11 -54.80
CA SER A 2 -27.16 2.48 -54.84
C SER A 2 -28.25 2.49 -55.93
N PRO A 3 -28.94 3.61 -56.23
CA PRO A 3 -29.66 4.60 -55.40
C PRO A 3 -31.02 5.00 -56.05
N LEU A 4 -31.87 5.80 -55.38
CA LEU A 4 -32.92 6.70 -55.96
C LEU A 4 -33.26 7.73 -54.85
N THR A 5 -33.50 9.04 -55.04
CA THR A 5 -33.77 9.90 -56.20
C THR A 5 -33.67 11.38 -55.81
N GLU A 6 -33.41 12.22 -56.81
CA GLU A 6 -33.31 13.69 -56.84
C GLU A 6 -34.62 14.46 -56.60
N GLY A 7 -34.50 15.76 -56.35
CA GLY A 7 -35.55 16.77 -56.57
C GLY A 7 -34.97 18.19 -56.57
N SER A 8 -34.96 18.82 -57.74
CA SER A 8 -34.29 20.08 -58.11
C SER A 8 -35.15 21.34 -57.96
N GLU A 9 -34.58 22.48 -58.41
CA GLU A 9 -35.18 23.79 -58.80
C GLU A 9 -35.12 24.90 -57.73
N ASN A 10 -34.82 26.17 -58.02
CA ASN A 10 -34.53 26.91 -59.24
C ASN A 10 -33.81 28.23 -58.87
N VAL A 11 -32.91 28.72 -59.73
CA VAL A 11 -32.31 30.06 -59.68
C VAL A 11 -33.22 31.06 -60.42
N PRO A 12 -33.25 32.35 -60.02
CA PRO A 12 -33.08 33.36 -61.06
C PRO A 12 -32.10 34.48 -60.68
N THR A 13 -31.22 34.74 -61.64
CA THR A 13 -30.35 35.90 -61.80
C THR A 13 -31.11 37.23 -61.93
N ARG A 14 -30.55 38.33 -61.42
CA ARG A 14 -30.68 39.65 -62.07
C ARG A 14 -29.45 40.54 -61.85
N ARG A 15 -29.06 41.19 -62.94
CA ARG A 15 -27.83 41.98 -63.15
C ARG A 15 -28.06 43.50 -62.99
N PHE A 16 -26.93 44.22 -62.90
CA PHE A 16 -26.66 45.64 -63.28
C PHE A 16 -27.20 46.73 -62.31
N ARG A 17 -26.43 47.73 -61.86
CA ARG A 17 -25.69 48.76 -62.62
C ARG A 17 -24.70 49.54 -61.72
N LEU A 18 -23.57 49.93 -62.32
CA LEU A 18 -22.69 51.01 -61.89
C LEU A 18 -23.38 52.38 -62.06
N ALA A 19 -23.12 53.32 -61.15
CA ALA A 19 -23.14 54.76 -61.43
C ALA A 19 -21.99 55.45 -60.67
N ARG A 20 -21.24 56.29 -61.40
CA ARG A 20 -20.08 57.09 -60.96
C ARG A 20 -20.49 58.52 -60.62
N SER A 21 -19.58 59.21 -59.92
CA SER A 21 -19.34 60.68 -59.83
C SER A 21 -20.09 61.38 -58.68
N THR A 22 -19.53 62.30 -57.87
CA THR A 22 -18.38 63.22 -58.02
C THR A 22 -17.95 63.77 -56.64
N ALA A 23 -16.72 64.30 -56.57
CA ALA A 23 -15.98 64.77 -55.40
C ALA A 23 -16.51 66.04 -54.68
N LEU A 24 -16.11 66.24 -53.41
CA LEU A 24 -15.75 67.56 -52.85
C LEU A 24 -14.83 67.44 -51.61
N LEU A 25 -14.17 68.56 -51.31
CA LEU A 25 -12.92 68.81 -50.57
C LEU A 25 -12.83 68.43 -49.07
N ALA A 26 -11.57 68.10 -48.71
CA ALA A 26 -10.81 68.20 -47.45
C ALA A 26 -11.41 68.86 -46.19
N ALA A 27 -11.28 68.16 -45.07
CA ALA A 27 -10.85 68.72 -43.78
C ALA A 27 -10.09 67.65 -42.98
N THR A 28 -8.81 67.90 -42.72
CA THR A 28 -7.95 67.13 -41.81
C THR A 28 -8.42 67.30 -40.37
N ALA A 29 -8.91 66.23 -39.76
CA ALA A 29 -8.93 66.07 -38.32
C ALA A 29 -8.11 64.83 -37.98
N ALA A 30 -6.93 65.03 -37.39
CA ALA A 30 -6.17 63.98 -36.76
C ALA A 30 -6.95 63.49 -35.53
N VAL A 31 -7.89 62.57 -35.74
CA VAL A 31 -8.43 61.74 -34.67
C VAL A 31 -7.48 60.57 -34.59
N GLY A 32 -6.66 60.54 -33.53
CA GLY A 32 -5.97 59.32 -33.14
C GLY A 32 -7.03 58.25 -32.95
N ALA A 33 -7.13 57.35 -33.93
CA ALA A 33 -7.89 56.12 -33.78
C ALA A 33 -7.13 55.29 -32.74
N PHE A 34 -7.47 55.47 -31.46
CA PHE A 34 -7.40 54.37 -30.53
C PHE A 34 -8.35 53.31 -31.08
N THR A 35 -7.80 52.41 -31.90
CA THR A 35 -8.39 51.10 -32.05
C THR A 35 -8.22 50.45 -30.68
N SER A 36 -9.23 50.64 -29.80
CA SER A 36 -9.40 49.73 -28.68
C SER A 36 -9.66 48.38 -29.32
N THR A 37 -8.62 47.58 -29.49
CA THR A 37 -8.78 46.15 -29.68
C THR A 37 -9.71 45.69 -28.57
N PRO A 38 -10.81 44.98 -28.87
CA PRO A 38 -11.61 44.38 -27.82
C PRO A 38 -10.64 43.59 -26.94
N ALA A 39 -10.64 43.86 -25.63
CA ALA A 39 -9.86 43.13 -24.68
C ALA A 39 -10.31 41.67 -24.78
N GLN A 40 -9.54 40.86 -25.50
CA GLN A 40 -9.70 39.42 -25.48
C GLN A 40 -9.22 39.01 -24.11
N ALA A 41 -10.15 38.64 -23.24
CA ALA A 41 -9.79 38.05 -21.97
C ALA A 41 -8.99 36.79 -22.24
N VAL A 42 -7.86 36.68 -21.57
CA VAL A 42 -6.89 35.60 -21.76
C VAL A 42 -7.00 34.73 -20.52
N ALA A 43 -7.61 33.55 -20.62
CA ALA A 43 -7.07 32.47 -19.79
C ALA A 43 -5.61 32.34 -20.23
N GLY A 44 -4.68 32.44 -19.28
CA GLY A 44 -3.27 32.76 -19.46
C GLY A 44 -2.53 32.04 -20.61
N ALA A 45 -1.30 32.43 -20.95
CA ALA A 45 -0.60 31.82 -22.08
C ALA A 45 -0.41 30.29 -21.91
N PRO A 46 -0.48 29.49 -22.99
CA PRO A 46 -0.20 28.05 -22.90
C PRO A 46 1.24 27.83 -22.45
N VAL A 47 1.43 26.89 -21.54
CA VAL A 47 2.74 26.42 -21.10
C VAL A 47 3.32 25.51 -22.20
N THR A 48 4.57 25.73 -22.57
CA THR A 48 5.25 24.98 -23.64
C THR A 48 6.44 24.15 -23.16
N ASP A 49 6.77 24.25 -21.88
CA ASP A 49 7.86 23.52 -21.21
C ASP A 49 7.33 22.70 -20.02
N ASP A 50 8.22 22.22 -19.17
CA ASP A 50 7.95 21.39 -18.00
C ASP A 50 7.95 22.17 -16.67
N ALA A 51 8.00 23.52 -16.70
CA ALA A 51 8.15 24.35 -15.50
C ALA A 51 7.04 24.14 -14.46
N TYR A 52 5.86 23.66 -14.89
CA TYR A 52 4.70 23.41 -14.04
C TYR A 52 4.25 21.95 -14.04
N ALA A 53 5.15 21.01 -14.33
CA ALA A 53 4.86 19.58 -14.46
C ALA A 53 4.14 18.95 -13.24
N TYR A 54 4.29 19.52 -12.04
CA TYR A 54 3.55 19.12 -10.84
C TYR A 54 2.04 19.46 -10.88
N THR A 55 1.56 20.20 -11.87
CA THR A 55 0.14 20.54 -12.02
C THR A 55 -0.60 19.35 -12.63
N ALA A 56 -1.64 18.91 -11.93
CA ALA A 56 -2.49 17.81 -12.35
C ALA A 56 -3.77 18.32 -13.04
N SER A 57 -4.18 17.64 -14.12
CA SER A 57 -5.54 17.68 -14.63
C SER A 57 -6.37 16.61 -13.91
N LEU A 58 -7.52 16.97 -13.34
CA LEU A 58 -8.43 16.07 -12.64
C LEU A 58 -9.73 15.94 -13.42
N LEU A 59 -10.07 14.71 -13.80
CA LEU A 59 -11.34 14.34 -14.41
C LEU A 59 -12.15 13.52 -13.42
N ILE A 60 -13.27 14.07 -12.95
CA ILE A 60 -14.10 13.52 -11.87
C ILE A 60 -15.40 13.01 -12.45
N GLY A 61 -15.75 11.76 -12.14
CA GLY A 61 -16.88 11.04 -12.74
C GLY A 61 -16.69 10.88 -14.25
N ASP A 62 -15.48 10.48 -14.67
CA ASP A 62 -14.97 10.39 -16.05
C ASP A 62 -14.92 11.72 -16.81
N THR A 63 -16.04 12.43 -16.95
CA THR A 63 -16.12 13.76 -17.57
C THR A 63 -17.17 14.67 -16.94
N GLN A 64 -17.72 14.30 -15.78
CA GLN A 64 -18.79 15.09 -15.14
C GLN A 64 -18.29 16.42 -14.58
N ARG A 65 -17.03 16.48 -14.13
CA ARG A 65 -16.37 17.69 -13.67
C ARG A 65 -14.88 17.64 -13.99
N ALA A 66 -14.33 18.79 -14.38
CA ALA A 66 -12.90 18.99 -14.53
C ALA A 66 -12.40 19.92 -13.42
N CYS A 67 -11.24 19.62 -12.87
CA CYS A 67 -10.51 20.44 -11.91
C CYS A 67 -9.01 20.39 -12.20
N SER A 68 -8.26 21.21 -11.50
CA SER A 68 -6.80 21.15 -11.45
C SER A 68 -6.34 20.70 -10.07
N GLY A 69 -5.09 20.26 -9.95
CA GLY A 69 -4.49 19.81 -8.70
C GLY A 69 -2.98 20.04 -8.69
N THR A 70 -2.35 19.75 -7.56
CA THR A 70 -0.92 19.98 -7.38
C THR A 70 -0.24 18.78 -6.72
N LEU A 71 0.75 18.18 -7.37
CA LEU A 71 1.59 17.13 -6.80
C LEU A 71 2.51 17.71 -5.73
N ILE A 72 2.30 17.29 -4.48
CA ILE A 72 3.08 17.74 -3.31
C ILE A 72 3.89 16.61 -2.65
N ASP A 73 3.61 15.37 -3.04
CA ASP A 73 4.33 14.14 -2.70
C ASP A 73 4.12 13.11 -3.82
N PRO A 74 5.01 12.13 -4.05
CA PRO A 74 4.83 11.14 -5.12
C PRO A 74 3.46 10.46 -5.14
N GLU A 75 2.79 10.31 -3.98
CA GLU A 75 1.47 9.67 -3.90
C GLU A 75 0.32 10.63 -3.59
N TRP A 76 0.57 11.93 -3.45
CA TRP A 76 -0.47 12.87 -3.00
C TRP A 76 -0.53 14.15 -3.82
N LEU A 77 -1.76 14.46 -4.23
CA LEU A 77 -2.14 15.77 -4.73
C LEU A 77 -2.76 16.61 -3.61
N LEU A 78 -2.51 17.91 -3.65
CA LEU A 78 -3.30 18.91 -2.95
C LEU A 78 -4.20 19.61 -3.98
N THR A 79 -5.50 19.68 -3.70
CA THR A 79 -6.50 20.31 -4.57
C THR A 79 -7.67 20.86 -3.73
N ALA A 80 -8.71 21.39 -4.38
CA ALA A 80 -9.88 21.95 -3.72
C ALA A 80 -10.90 20.86 -3.34
N ALA A 81 -11.48 20.94 -2.15
CA ALA A 81 -12.55 20.04 -1.71
C ALA A 81 -13.82 20.21 -2.56
N SER A 82 -14.08 21.43 -3.02
CA SER A 82 -15.17 21.78 -3.95
C SER A 82 -15.17 20.95 -5.24
N CYS A 83 -14.02 20.41 -5.66
CA CYS A 83 -13.93 19.49 -6.79
C CYS A 83 -14.71 18.20 -6.56
N PHE A 84 -14.77 17.70 -5.33
CA PHE A 84 -15.39 16.42 -4.96
C PHE A 84 -16.75 16.57 -4.27
N ALA A 85 -17.13 17.79 -3.89
CA ALA A 85 -18.45 18.06 -3.32
C ALA A 85 -19.56 17.82 -4.36
N ASP A 86 -20.68 17.22 -3.96
CA ASP A 86 -21.81 16.96 -4.86
C ASP A 86 -22.33 18.25 -5.50
N ASP A 87 -22.54 19.28 -4.66
CA ASP A 87 -22.89 20.63 -5.08
C ASP A 87 -22.05 21.68 -4.31
N PRO A 88 -20.92 22.11 -4.88
CA PRO A 88 -20.02 23.08 -4.24
C PRO A 88 -20.64 24.46 -4.06
N SER A 89 -21.79 24.75 -4.69
CA SER A 89 -22.50 26.02 -4.48
C SER A 89 -23.30 26.03 -3.17
N SER A 90 -23.65 24.85 -2.64
CA SER A 90 -24.39 24.71 -1.38
C SER A 90 -23.51 24.23 -0.22
N SER A 91 -22.56 23.33 -0.46
CA SER A 91 -21.67 22.79 0.57
C SER A 91 -20.32 22.36 0.01
N LEU A 92 -19.25 22.61 0.75
CA LEU A 92 -17.91 22.10 0.45
C LEU A 92 -17.59 20.80 1.22
N ALA A 93 -18.56 20.24 1.93
CA ALA A 93 -18.35 19.03 2.70
C ALA A 93 -18.11 17.84 1.78
N VAL A 94 -17.01 17.14 2.02
CA VAL A 94 -16.62 15.91 1.34
C VAL A 94 -16.33 14.86 2.41
N PRO A 95 -16.85 13.62 2.28
CA PRO A 95 -16.46 12.53 3.17
C PRO A 95 -14.97 12.19 3.01
N ALA A 96 -14.31 11.84 4.12
CA ALA A 96 -12.99 11.22 4.05
C ALA A 96 -13.10 9.77 3.52
N GLY A 97 -12.01 9.24 2.98
CA GLY A 97 -11.97 7.90 2.39
C GLY A 97 -12.09 7.93 0.86
N LYS A 98 -12.56 6.82 0.27
CA LYS A 98 -12.66 6.68 -1.19
C LYS A 98 -13.53 7.76 -1.85
N PRO A 99 -13.11 8.37 -2.98
CA PRO A 99 -13.96 9.29 -3.73
C PRO A 99 -15.28 8.66 -4.16
N GLN A 100 -16.39 9.40 -4.02
CA GLN A 100 -17.72 8.96 -4.47
C GLN A 100 -17.81 8.75 -5.99
N ARG A 101 -16.93 9.40 -6.75
CA ARG A 101 -16.86 9.29 -8.21
C ARG A 101 -15.44 8.97 -8.61
N LYS A 102 -15.30 8.02 -9.53
CA LYS A 102 -14.03 7.69 -10.16
C LYS A 102 -13.35 8.97 -10.63
N THR A 103 -12.09 9.16 -10.24
CA THR A 103 -11.34 10.38 -10.53
C THR A 103 -10.00 10.02 -11.13
N THR A 104 -9.75 10.50 -12.35
CA THR A 104 -8.47 10.32 -13.03
C THR A 104 -7.65 11.59 -12.92
N ALA A 105 -6.41 11.45 -12.46
CA ALA A 105 -5.42 12.51 -12.41
C ALA A 105 -4.36 12.29 -13.50
N THR A 106 -4.13 13.30 -14.34
CA THR A 106 -3.01 13.32 -15.29
C THR A 106 -2.01 14.38 -14.85
N ILE A 107 -0.77 13.95 -14.56
CA ILE A 107 0.30 14.76 -13.97
C ILE A 107 1.51 14.75 -14.90
N GLY A 108 2.29 15.83 -14.94
CA GLY A 108 3.56 15.88 -15.67
C GLY A 108 3.43 16.21 -17.15
N ARG A 109 2.30 16.79 -17.57
CA ARG A 109 2.06 17.17 -18.97
C ARG A 109 1.82 18.67 -19.08
N SER A 110 2.30 19.29 -20.15
CA SER A 110 1.85 20.62 -20.59
C SER A 110 0.86 20.51 -21.75
N ASP A 111 0.87 19.38 -22.46
CA ASP A 111 -0.12 18.97 -23.45
C ASP A 111 -0.62 17.55 -23.10
N LEU A 112 -1.91 17.43 -22.81
CA LEU A 112 -2.53 16.17 -22.36
C LEU A 112 -2.52 15.07 -23.43
N THR A 113 -2.24 15.42 -24.70
CA THR A 113 -2.04 14.43 -25.77
C THR A 113 -0.70 13.70 -25.71
N GLY A 114 0.26 14.23 -24.94
CA GLY A 114 1.55 13.60 -24.70
C GLY A 114 1.48 12.40 -23.76
N THR A 115 2.62 11.72 -23.60
CA THR A 115 2.76 10.52 -22.74
C THR A 115 3.59 10.76 -21.48
N ASP A 116 4.12 11.98 -21.31
CA ASP A 116 4.97 12.33 -20.18
C ASP A 116 4.24 12.22 -18.84
N GLY A 117 5.02 12.18 -17.77
CA GLY A 117 4.50 12.08 -16.40
C GLY A 117 3.72 10.79 -16.15
N ALA A 118 2.51 10.92 -15.60
CA ALA A 118 1.72 9.79 -15.13
C ALA A 118 0.21 10.05 -15.23
N VAL A 119 -0.54 8.98 -15.48
CA VAL A 119 -1.99 8.93 -15.27
C VAL A 119 -2.26 8.02 -14.08
N ARG A 120 -3.08 8.49 -13.14
CA ARG A 120 -3.38 7.81 -11.87
C ARG A 120 -4.86 7.94 -11.54
N GLU A 121 -5.34 7.03 -10.71
CA GLU A 121 -6.66 7.18 -10.07
C GLU A 121 -6.48 7.82 -8.70
N VAL A 122 -7.40 8.71 -8.33
CA VAL A 122 -7.50 9.19 -6.95
C VAL A 122 -8.33 8.17 -6.18
N VAL A 123 -7.78 7.68 -5.08
CA VAL A 123 -8.33 6.54 -4.33
C VAL A 123 -8.64 6.85 -2.88
N GLU A 124 -8.16 7.98 -2.35
CA GLU A 124 -8.47 8.43 -0.99
C GLU A 124 -8.53 9.95 -0.95
N LEU A 125 -9.51 10.48 -0.22
CA LEU A 125 -9.66 11.89 0.09
C LEU A 125 -9.50 12.13 1.58
N VAL A 126 -8.66 13.11 1.93
CA VAL A 126 -8.53 13.61 3.30
C VAL A 126 -8.87 15.11 3.26
N PRO A 127 -10.12 15.51 3.51
CA PRO A 127 -10.56 16.89 3.41
C PRO A 127 -10.23 17.71 4.66
N ARG A 128 -9.95 19.00 4.47
CA ARG A 128 -9.97 20.01 5.54
C ARG A 128 -11.40 20.45 5.81
N THR A 129 -11.66 20.86 7.04
CA THR A 129 -12.97 21.39 7.46
C THR A 129 -12.99 22.91 7.59
N ASP A 130 -11.82 23.55 7.64
CA ASP A 130 -11.65 25.00 7.84
C ASP A 130 -11.47 25.80 6.54
N ARG A 131 -11.21 25.11 5.41
CA ARG A 131 -10.99 25.73 4.09
C ARG A 131 -11.18 24.74 2.95
N ASP A 132 -11.31 25.27 1.73
CA ASP A 132 -11.50 24.50 0.49
C ASP A 132 -10.21 23.78 0.05
N VAL A 133 -9.79 22.78 0.81
CA VAL A 133 -8.57 21.99 0.55
C VAL A 133 -8.84 20.53 0.88
N VAL A 134 -8.36 19.64 0.00
CA VAL A 134 -8.36 18.19 0.18
C VAL A 134 -7.02 17.62 -0.28
N LEU A 135 -6.51 16.67 0.49
CA LEU A 135 -5.45 15.77 0.03
C LEU A 135 -6.11 14.63 -0.74
N ALA A 136 -5.61 14.37 -1.94
CA ALA A 136 -6.10 13.32 -2.83
C ALA A 136 -4.95 12.33 -3.08
N ARG A 137 -5.08 11.11 -2.54
CA ARG A 137 -4.08 10.04 -2.71
C ARG A 137 -4.22 9.40 -4.07
N LEU A 138 -3.10 9.11 -4.70
CA LEU A 138 -2.99 8.38 -5.95
C LEU A 138 -2.86 6.87 -5.70
N ASN A 139 -3.42 6.06 -6.60
CA ASN A 139 -3.32 4.59 -6.53
C ASN A 139 -1.87 4.07 -6.65
N ARG A 140 -0.99 4.84 -7.30
CA ARG A 140 0.46 4.57 -7.41
C ARG A 140 1.29 5.85 -7.32
N PRO A 141 2.55 5.77 -6.86
CA PRO A 141 3.44 6.91 -6.87
C PRO A 141 3.73 7.41 -8.29
N VAL A 142 3.94 8.72 -8.40
CA VAL A 142 4.48 9.42 -9.56
C VAL A 142 5.97 9.63 -9.32
N THR A 143 6.81 8.86 -10.01
CA THR A 143 8.26 8.81 -9.76
C THR A 143 9.08 9.66 -10.73
N ASN A 144 8.46 10.13 -11.81
CA ASN A 144 9.10 10.89 -12.90
C ASN A 144 8.72 12.38 -12.93
N VAL A 145 7.98 12.87 -11.93
CA VAL A 145 7.63 14.29 -11.77
C VAL A 145 8.02 14.72 -10.36
N ALA A 146 8.81 15.78 -10.25
CA ALA A 146 9.18 16.34 -8.96
C ALA A 146 7.97 17.03 -8.31
N PRO A 147 7.56 16.66 -7.08
CA PRO A 147 6.54 17.40 -6.35
C PRO A 147 7.00 18.82 -6.01
N VAL A 148 6.05 19.78 -5.97
CA VAL A 148 6.35 21.16 -5.58
C VAL A 148 6.37 21.31 -4.07
N ALA A 149 7.35 22.07 -3.55
CA ALA A 149 7.40 22.40 -2.13
C ALA A 149 6.27 23.36 -1.75
N MET A 150 5.63 23.13 -0.61
CA MET A 150 4.70 24.10 -0.03
C MET A 150 5.45 25.29 0.55
N ALA A 151 4.90 26.49 0.37
CA ALA A 151 5.40 27.68 1.03
C ALA A 151 5.19 27.57 2.55
N THR A 152 6.03 28.28 3.31
CA THR A 152 5.93 28.35 4.79
C THR A 152 5.45 29.70 5.30
N THR A 153 5.13 30.62 4.38
CA THR A 153 4.67 31.97 4.68
C THR A 153 3.39 32.31 3.91
N ALA A 154 2.51 33.06 4.56
CA ALA A 154 1.27 33.55 3.95
C ALA A 154 1.56 34.38 2.69
N PRO A 155 0.73 34.28 1.63
CA PRO A 155 0.69 35.29 0.56
C PRO A 155 0.48 36.69 1.14
N THR A 156 1.25 37.67 0.69
CA THR A 156 1.19 39.05 1.19
C THR A 156 0.57 40.01 0.17
N ALA A 157 -0.13 41.06 0.60
CA ALA A 157 -0.76 42.00 -0.31
C ALA A 157 0.26 42.65 -1.26
N GLY A 158 -0.07 42.70 -2.55
CA GLY A 158 0.80 43.17 -3.64
C GLY A 158 1.79 42.13 -4.18
N GLU A 159 1.90 40.97 -3.53
CA GLU A 159 2.68 39.85 -4.04
C GLU A 159 2.12 39.32 -5.35
N GLU A 160 3.00 39.01 -6.30
CA GLU A 160 2.61 38.34 -7.55
C GLU A 160 2.76 36.82 -7.41
N LEU A 161 1.71 36.09 -7.73
CA LEU A 161 1.69 34.64 -7.83
C LEU A 161 1.39 34.21 -9.27
N LYS A 162 1.91 33.06 -9.67
CA LYS A 162 1.60 32.44 -10.97
C LYS A 162 0.63 31.29 -10.79
N LEU A 163 -0.50 31.35 -11.47
CA LEU A 163 -1.42 30.23 -11.64
C LEU A 163 -0.89 29.29 -12.72
N ALA A 164 -1.06 27.99 -12.54
CA ALA A 164 -1.09 27.02 -13.63
C ALA A 164 -2.35 26.15 -13.51
N GLY A 165 -3.03 25.87 -14.62
CA GLY A 165 -4.26 25.09 -14.60
C GLY A 165 -4.77 24.64 -15.97
N TYR A 166 -5.73 23.71 -15.93
CA TYR A 166 -6.42 23.15 -17.10
C TYR A 166 -7.86 23.65 -17.23
N GLY A 167 -8.18 24.78 -16.59
CA GLY A 167 -9.48 25.42 -16.73
C GLY A 167 -9.72 25.92 -18.14
N ARG A 168 -11.01 26.00 -18.50
CA ARG A 168 -11.46 26.51 -19.80
C ARG A 168 -10.80 27.85 -20.14
N THR A 169 -10.57 28.09 -21.42
CA THR A 169 -10.03 29.37 -21.88
C THR A 169 -11.13 30.33 -22.32
N SER A 170 -10.78 31.47 -22.91
CA SER A 170 -11.75 32.36 -23.55
C SER A 170 -12.29 31.81 -24.88
N THR A 171 -11.63 30.79 -25.45
CA THR A 171 -11.96 30.22 -26.76
C THR A 171 -12.20 28.71 -26.72
N GLU A 172 -11.78 28.02 -25.67
CA GLU A 172 -11.82 26.55 -25.57
C GLU A 172 -12.51 26.09 -24.28
N TRP A 173 -13.47 25.18 -24.40
CA TRP A 173 -14.25 24.68 -23.26
C TRP A 173 -13.50 23.62 -22.44
N VAL A 174 -12.70 22.78 -23.09
CA VAL A 174 -11.89 21.72 -22.47
C VAL A 174 -10.48 21.78 -23.06
N PRO A 175 -9.59 22.62 -22.53
CA PRO A 175 -8.25 22.77 -23.07
C PRO A 175 -7.41 21.53 -22.81
N LEU A 176 -6.74 21.07 -23.87
CA LEU A 176 -5.74 20.01 -23.78
C LEU A 176 -4.39 20.53 -23.27
N LYS A 177 -4.20 21.85 -23.24
CA LYS A 177 -2.95 22.47 -22.83
C LYS A 177 -3.08 23.10 -21.44
N LEU A 178 -2.00 22.97 -20.68
CA LEU A 178 -1.82 23.70 -19.43
C LEU A 178 -1.63 25.19 -19.75
N HIS A 179 -2.29 26.07 -19.01
CA HIS A 179 -2.16 27.52 -19.16
C HIS A 179 -1.65 28.17 -17.88
N THR A 180 -0.96 29.31 -18.01
CA THR A 180 -0.41 30.05 -16.87
C THR A 180 -0.71 31.55 -16.92
N GLY A 181 -0.98 32.14 -15.75
CA GLY A 181 -1.35 33.55 -15.64
C GLY A 181 -0.90 34.18 -14.33
N ALA A 182 -0.69 35.50 -14.34
CA ALA A 182 -0.20 36.24 -13.17
C ALA A 182 -1.37 36.82 -12.35
N PHE A 183 -1.29 36.70 -11.04
CA PHE A 183 -2.26 37.23 -10.09
C PHE A 183 -1.56 38.09 -9.05
N SER A 184 -2.13 39.25 -8.73
CA SER A 184 -1.75 40.02 -7.55
C SER A 184 -2.56 39.54 -6.35
N VAL A 185 -1.92 39.35 -5.21
CA VAL A 185 -2.61 39.13 -3.94
C VAL A 185 -3.16 40.47 -3.46
N ASP A 186 -4.46 40.52 -3.16
CA ASP A 186 -5.10 41.75 -2.66
C ASP A 186 -5.07 41.78 -1.14
N THR A 187 -5.62 40.73 -0.50
CA THR A 187 -5.65 40.57 0.95
C THR A 187 -5.57 39.10 1.34
N SER A 188 -5.12 38.83 2.57
CA SER A 188 -5.06 37.48 3.14
C SER A 188 -5.78 37.44 4.48
N THR A 189 -6.64 36.43 4.66
CA THR A 189 -7.22 36.03 5.95
C THR A 189 -6.43 34.85 6.51
N ALA A 190 -6.85 34.26 7.64
CA ALA A 190 -6.18 33.07 8.20
C ALA A 190 -6.11 31.88 7.22
N THR A 191 -7.17 31.65 6.43
CA THR A 191 -7.29 30.44 5.60
C THR A 191 -7.38 30.70 4.10
N THR A 192 -7.62 31.95 3.69
CA THR A 192 -7.81 32.34 2.30
C THR A 192 -7.00 33.57 1.92
N ALA A 193 -6.80 33.77 0.63
CA ALA A 193 -6.34 35.03 0.05
C ALA A 193 -7.28 35.44 -1.09
N THR A 194 -7.57 36.73 -1.22
CA THR A 194 -8.20 37.28 -2.41
C THR A 194 -7.12 37.67 -3.41
N VAL A 195 -7.36 37.37 -4.68
CA VAL A 195 -6.41 37.63 -5.75
C VAL A 195 -7.12 38.30 -6.92
N THR A 196 -6.39 39.15 -7.64
CA THR A 196 -6.86 39.80 -8.87
C THR A 196 -5.89 39.49 -10.01
N GLY A 197 -6.41 38.98 -11.13
CA GLY A 197 -5.58 38.65 -12.28
C GLY A 197 -5.00 39.90 -12.97
N LYS A 198 -3.73 39.83 -13.34
CA LYS A 198 -3.01 40.89 -14.06
C LYS A 198 -3.21 40.75 -15.57
N ASP A 199 -3.12 41.87 -16.29
CA ASP A 199 -3.16 41.91 -17.76
C ASP A 199 -4.40 41.20 -18.36
N GLY A 200 -5.54 41.26 -17.67
CA GLY A 200 -6.80 40.66 -18.11
C GLY A 200 -6.87 39.14 -17.95
N VAL A 201 -5.92 38.52 -17.25
CA VAL A 201 -5.97 37.11 -16.86
C VAL A 201 -7.10 36.87 -15.88
N ALA A 202 -7.84 35.77 -16.04
CA ALA A 202 -8.80 35.28 -15.04
C ALA A 202 -8.61 33.77 -14.83
N ALA A 203 -9.01 33.28 -13.66
CA ALA A 203 -9.15 31.85 -13.42
C ALA A 203 -10.54 31.41 -13.89
N CYS A 204 -10.62 30.26 -14.54
CA CYS A 204 -11.84 29.77 -15.15
C CYS A 204 -12.28 28.43 -14.55
N MET A 205 -13.52 28.02 -14.82
CA MET A 205 -14.00 26.68 -14.43
C MET A 205 -13.02 25.61 -14.94
N GLY A 206 -12.62 24.71 -14.04
CA GLY A 206 -11.57 23.72 -14.26
C GLY A 206 -10.18 24.13 -13.74
N ASP A 207 -9.94 25.41 -13.47
CA ASP A 207 -8.73 25.85 -12.76
C ASP A 207 -8.81 25.60 -11.26
N THR A 208 -10.00 25.41 -10.69
CA THR A 208 -10.22 25.13 -9.27
C THR A 208 -9.33 23.99 -8.79
N GLY A 209 -8.63 24.20 -7.68
CA GLY A 209 -7.63 23.30 -7.12
C GLY A 209 -6.23 23.41 -7.74
N GLY A 210 -6.06 24.25 -8.76
CA GLY A 210 -4.79 24.52 -9.41
C GLY A 210 -3.83 25.36 -8.54
N PRO A 211 -2.51 25.21 -8.73
CA PRO A 211 -1.51 25.89 -7.92
C PRO A 211 -1.39 27.38 -8.24
N LEU A 212 -1.38 28.21 -7.19
CA LEU A 212 -0.82 29.56 -7.21
C LEU A 212 0.57 29.52 -6.56
N VAL A 213 1.60 29.69 -7.37
CA VAL A 213 3.00 29.55 -6.93
C VAL A 213 3.74 30.88 -6.86
N ARG A 214 4.65 30.97 -5.89
CA ARG A 214 5.75 31.93 -5.90
C ARG A 214 6.83 31.42 -6.82
N VAL A 215 7.35 32.30 -7.67
CA VAL A 215 8.47 32.01 -8.56
C VAL A 215 9.62 32.95 -8.23
N ALA A 216 10.71 32.42 -7.68
CA ALA A 216 11.90 33.19 -7.36
C ALA A 216 13.15 32.45 -7.86
N GLY A 217 13.89 33.06 -8.78
CA GLY A 217 15.11 32.45 -9.34
C GLY A 217 14.87 31.08 -9.99
N GLY A 218 13.68 30.85 -10.57
CA GLY A 218 13.28 29.56 -11.16
C GLY A 218 12.82 28.50 -10.15
N THR A 219 12.85 28.79 -8.85
CA THR A 219 12.31 27.91 -7.80
C THR A 219 10.84 28.21 -7.57
N HIS A 220 10.01 27.17 -7.56
CA HIS A 220 8.56 27.28 -7.35
C HIS A 220 8.20 26.85 -5.92
N GLN A 221 7.31 27.61 -5.27
CA GLN A 221 6.71 27.24 -3.99
C GLN A 221 5.20 27.43 -4.04
N LEU A 222 4.44 26.41 -3.67
CA LEU A 222 2.98 26.46 -3.62
C LEU A 222 2.53 27.39 -2.49
N ALA A 223 1.91 28.53 -2.84
CA ALA A 223 1.47 29.52 -1.87
C ALA A 223 -0.03 29.42 -1.56
N ALA A 224 -0.83 29.04 -2.56
CA ALA A 224 -2.27 28.82 -2.42
C ALA A 224 -2.81 27.89 -3.52
N LEU A 225 -4.05 27.43 -3.36
CA LEU A 225 -4.83 26.75 -4.39
C LEU A 225 -5.99 27.63 -4.83
N THR A 226 -6.30 27.69 -6.12
CA THR A 226 -7.50 28.36 -6.61
C THR A 226 -8.76 27.68 -6.04
N SER A 227 -9.72 28.47 -5.55
CA SER A 227 -10.99 27.96 -5.04
C SER A 227 -12.16 28.52 -5.83
N GLN A 228 -12.33 29.84 -5.83
CA GLN A 228 -13.43 30.52 -6.52
C GLN A 228 -12.91 31.61 -7.45
N SER A 229 -13.67 31.93 -8.50
CA SER A 229 -13.39 33.06 -9.38
C SER A 229 -14.68 33.65 -9.96
N TYR A 230 -14.65 34.94 -10.26
CA TYR A 230 -15.73 35.66 -10.95
C TYR A 230 -15.80 35.38 -12.46
N GLN A 231 -14.85 34.64 -13.02
CA GLN A 231 -14.90 34.09 -14.38
C GLN A 231 -14.87 35.12 -15.52
N ALA A 232 -14.43 36.36 -15.29
CA ALA A 232 -14.41 37.39 -16.34
C ALA A 232 -13.68 36.90 -17.59
N GLY A 233 -14.42 36.89 -18.70
CA GLY A 233 -13.88 36.57 -20.01
C GLY A 233 -13.50 35.10 -20.26
N CYS A 234 -13.89 34.19 -19.36
CA CYS A 234 -13.92 32.77 -19.64
C CYS A 234 -14.99 32.44 -20.69
N LEU A 235 -14.79 31.41 -21.50
CA LEU A 235 -15.74 31.01 -22.53
C LEU A 235 -17.13 30.70 -21.94
N GLY A 236 -18.16 31.29 -22.54
CA GLY A 236 -19.56 31.11 -22.12
C GLY A 236 -20.00 32.00 -20.96
N VAL A 237 -19.14 32.91 -20.49
CA VAL A 237 -19.49 33.94 -19.51
C VAL A 237 -19.90 35.23 -20.23
N ASP A 238 -20.88 35.94 -19.66
CA ASP A 238 -21.33 37.22 -20.20
C ASP A 238 -20.19 38.23 -20.22
N ALA A 239 -19.99 38.90 -21.37
CA ALA A 239 -18.89 39.84 -21.58
C ALA A 239 -18.98 41.10 -20.67
N THR A 240 -20.11 41.34 -20.01
CA THR A 240 -20.27 42.39 -18.99
C THR A 240 -19.62 42.03 -17.65
N VAL A 241 -19.29 40.76 -17.43
CA VAL A 241 -18.50 40.32 -16.28
C VAL A 241 -17.02 40.63 -16.55
N THR A 242 -16.51 41.67 -15.89
CA THR A 242 -15.14 42.16 -16.09
C THR A 242 -14.22 41.94 -14.89
N ASP A 243 -14.75 41.38 -13.79
CA ASP A 243 -13.98 41.13 -12.57
C ASP A 243 -13.10 39.88 -12.72
N THR A 244 -11.78 40.08 -12.77
CA THR A 244 -10.76 39.00 -12.86
C THR A 244 -10.37 38.45 -11.47
N GLY A 245 -11.07 38.88 -10.42
CA GLY A 245 -10.84 38.47 -9.05
C GLY A 245 -11.18 37.01 -8.75
N GLY A 246 -10.66 36.53 -7.62
CA GLY A 246 -10.93 35.21 -7.10
C GLY A 246 -10.52 35.03 -5.64
N ILE A 247 -10.86 33.86 -5.11
CA ILE A 247 -10.50 33.41 -3.77
C ILE A 247 -9.59 32.20 -3.93
N ALA A 248 -8.48 32.20 -3.20
CA ALA A 248 -7.54 31.10 -3.11
C ALA A 248 -7.47 30.58 -1.67
N ALA A 249 -7.35 29.27 -1.50
CA ALA A 249 -7.12 28.63 -0.21
C ALA A 249 -5.62 28.60 0.09
N ARG A 250 -5.23 29.14 1.25
CA ARG A 250 -3.82 29.19 1.67
C ARG A 250 -3.32 27.82 2.11
N VAL A 251 -2.05 27.53 1.81
CA VAL A 251 -1.42 26.24 2.16
C VAL A 251 -0.27 26.36 3.16
N ASP A 252 0.14 27.57 3.53
CA ASP A 252 1.38 27.82 4.26
C ASP A 252 1.41 27.28 5.70
N ASP A 253 0.22 27.09 6.29
CA ASP A 253 0.03 26.53 7.63
C ASP A 253 -0.37 25.04 7.61
N LEU A 254 -0.39 24.39 6.44
CA LEU A 254 -0.85 23.01 6.28
C LEU A 254 0.24 21.95 6.46
N ALA A 255 1.51 22.34 6.57
CA ALA A 255 2.65 21.41 6.60
C ALA A 255 2.51 20.30 7.68
N SER A 256 2.08 20.65 8.89
CA SER A 256 1.90 19.65 9.96
C SER A 256 0.80 18.64 9.62
N TRP A 257 -0.31 19.09 9.06
CA TRP A 257 -1.40 18.22 8.66
C TRP A 257 -1.01 17.33 7.46
N VAL A 258 -0.37 17.90 6.44
CA VAL A 258 0.12 17.15 5.28
C VAL A 258 1.13 16.09 5.71
N ASN A 259 2.13 16.45 6.51
CA ASN A 259 3.15 15.50 6.97
C ASN A 259 2.57 14.37 7.82
N SER A 260 1.46 14.61 8.53
CA SER A 260 0.75 13.57 9.30
C SER A 260 0.04 12.52 8.42
N LYS A 261 -0.13 12.79 7.12
CA LYS A 261 -0.85 11.93 6.18
C LYS A 261 0.07 11.31 5.14
N VAL A 262 0.89 12.15 4.52
CA VAL A 262 1.78 11.77 3.43
C VAL A 262 2.83 10.73 3.88
N GLY A 263 3.31 10.80 5.12
CA GLY A 263 4.30 9.86 5.67
C GLY A 263 3.75 8.70 6.50
N ALA A 264 2.42 8.58 6.62
CA ALA A 264 1.81 7.58 7.49
C ALA A 264 2.00 6.16 6.92
N VAL A 265 2.16 5.19 7.84
CA VAL A 265 2.12 3.77 7.48
C VAL A 265 0.70 3.43 7.01
N ARG A 266 0.59 2.62 5.95
CA ARG A 266 -0.70 2.14 5.45
C ARG A 266 -1.36 1.27 6.52
N ILE A 267 -2.65 1.45 6.69
CA ILE A 267 -3.50 0.61 7.54
C ILE A 267 -4.24 -0.39 6.66
N THR A 268 -4.60 -1.54 7.22
CA THR A 268 -5.61 -2.42 6.62
C THR A 268 -6.96 -1.71 6.73
N ASP A 269 -7.57 -1.37 5.60
CA ASP A 269 -8.84 -0.64 5.50
C ASP A 269 -9.66 -1.26 4.36
N ILE A 270 -10.36 -2.36 4.69
CA ILE A 270 -11.07 -3.22 3.75
C ILE A 270 -12.30 -2.50 3.18
N ASN A 271 -12.88 -1.60 3.98
CA ASN A 271 -14.03 -0.79 3.57
C ASN A 271 -13.67 0.64 3.10
N CYS A 272 -12.38 0.96 2.97
CA CYS A 272 -11.84 2.22 2.46
C CYS A 272 -12.45 3.48 3.08
N ASP A 273 -12.73 3.43 4.38
CA ASP A 273 -13.36 4.52 5.14
C ASP A 273 -12.35 5.45 5.85
N GLY A 274 -11.06 5.09 5.83
CA GLY A 274 -9.97 5.78 6.53
C GLY A 274 -9.72 5.30 7.96
N THR A 275 -10.36 4.21 8.39
CA THR A 275 -10.24 3.58 9.71
C THR A 275 -9.69 2.18 9.58
N GLU A 276 -8.78 1.79 10.49
CA GLU A 276 -8.16 0.47 10.47
C GLU A 276 -9.20 -0.62 10.78
N ASP A 277 -9.28 -1.60 9.88
CA ASP A 277 -9.99 -2.87 10.00
C ASP A 277 -9.01 -3.99 10.40
N ILE A 278 -9.53 -5.14 10.79
CA ILE A 278 -8.72 -6.34 11.04
C ILE A 278 -9.42 -7.60 10.51
N ALA A 279 -8.67 -8.42 9.79
CA ALA A 279 -9.07 -9.79 9.44
C ALA A 279 -8.44 -10.77 10.42
N ILE A 280 -9.24 -11.71 10.94
CA ILE A 280 -8.83 -12.68 11.96
C ILE A 280 -9.28 -14.08 11.53
N ALA A 281 -8.32 -14.97 11.27
CA ALA A 281 -8.59 -16.33 10.84
C ALA A 281 -8.88 -17.28 12.01
N ASP A 282 -9.65 -18.32 11.67
CA ASP A 282 -9.98 -19.49 12.50
C ASP A 282 -10.01 -20.72 11.57
N PRO A 283 -8.84 -21.20 11.10
CA PRO A 283 -8.78 -22.26 10.09
C PRO A 283 -9.26 -23.62 10.62
N GLY A 284 -9.35 -23.81 11.95
CA GLY A 284 -9.98 -24.97 12.57
C GLY A 284 -11.51 -24.91 12.65
N ALA A 285 -12.13 -23.80 12.27
CA ALA A 285 -13.59 -23.64 12.38
C ALA A 285 -14.34 -24.66 11.51
N ALA A 286 -15.46 -25.17 12.04
CA ALA A 286 -16.37 -25.99 11.27
C ALA A 286 -17.34 -25.13 10.46
N VAL A 287 -17.43 -25.37 9.15
CA VAL A 287 -18.30 -24.66 8.20
C VAL A 287 -19.00 -25.71 7.32
N GLY A 288 -20.28 -25.51 6.97
CA GLY A 288 -21.01 -26.45 6.12
C GLY A 288 -21.19 -27.88 6.68
N GLY A 289 -20.68 -28.19 7.88
CA GLY A 289 -20.59 -29.53 8.45
C GLY A 289 -19.21 -30.21 8.30
N GLY A 290 -18.25 -29.58 7.61
CA GLY A 290 -16.85 -29.98 7.58
C GLY A 290 -16.10 -29.40 8.78
N ASN A 291 -15.38 -30.24 9.54
CA ASN A 291 -14.46 -29.78 10.58
C ASN A 291 -13.18 -29.26 9.91
N ASP A 292 -12.51 -28.28 10.51
CA ASP A 292 -11.27 -27.70 9.97
C ASP A 292 -11.43 -27.16 8.53
N ALA A 293 -12.65 -26.79 8.15
CA ALA A 293 -12.93 -26.12 6.87
C ALA A 293 -12.38 -24.68 6.88
N GLY A 294 -12.43 -24.02 8.03
CA GLY A 294 -11.87 -22.70 8.24
C GLY A 294 -12.79 -21.55 7.85
N LEU A 295 -12.58 -20.40 8.49
CA LEU A 295 -13.23 -19.15 8.16
C LEU A 295 -12.37 -17.95 8.58
N VAL A 296 -12.66 -16.78 8.00
CA VAL A 296 -12.06 -15.50 8.40
C VAL A 296 -13.14 -14.56 8.90
N ARG A 297 -12.90 -13.89 10.03
CA ARG A 297 -13.76 -12.85 10.57
C ARG A 297 -13.11 -11.49 10.37
N VAL A 298 -13.82 -10.58 9.69
CA VAL A 298 -13.41 -9.17 9.56
C VAL A 298 -14.11 -8.36 10.65
N VAL A 299 -13.35 -7.57 11.39
CA VAL A 299 -13.88 -6.57 12.32
C VAL A 299 -13.65 -5.19 11.72
N TYR A 300 -14.73 -4.52 11.33
CA TYR A 300 -14.64 -3.20 10.75
C TYR A 300 -14.41 -2.13 11.83
N GLY A 301 -13.45 -1.25 11.56
CA GLY A 301 -13.08 -0.12 12.40
C GLY A 301 -14.26 0.81 12.70
N GLY A 302 -14.12 1.61 13.77
CA GLY A 302 -15.12 2.63 14.12
C GLY A 302 -16.48 2.09 14.57
N GLY A 303 -16.58 0.79 14.89
CA GLY A 303 -17.83 0.16 15.34
C GLY A 303 -18.81 -0.18 14.22
N LYS A 304 -18.30 -0.42 13.00
CA LYS A 304 -19.10 -0.73 11.82
C LYS A 304 -19.55 -2.19 11.72
N GLY A 305 -19.22 -3.00 12.71
CA GLY A 305 -19.68 -4.38 12.85
C GLY A 305 -18.64 -5.39 12.36
N THR A 306 -19.11 -6.61 12.09
CA THR A 306 -18.27 -7.75 11.73
C THR A 306 -18.82 -8.46 10.50
N ALA A 307 -17.95 -9.15 9.76
CA ALA A 307 -18.31 -10.09 8.71
C ALA A 307 -17.62 -11.44 8.94
N GLU A 308 -18.29 -12.52 8.56
CA GLU A 308 -17.74 -13.88 8.57
C GLU A 308 -17.66 -14.38 7.12
N ILE A 309 -16.49 -14.85 6.74
CA ILE A 309 -16.11 -15.18 5.37
C ILE A 309 -15.65 -16.63 5.32
N SER A 310 -16.24 -17.41 4.43
CA SER A 310 -15.86 -18.80 4.12
C SER A 310 -16.22 -19.11 2.67
N GLN A 311 -15.79 -20.28 2.18
CA GLN A 311 -16.10 -20.76 0.83
C GLN A 311 -17.61 -21.05 0.62
N ASP A 312 -18.39 -21.21 1.70
CA ASP A 312 -19.85 -21.34 1.62
C ASP A 312 -20.56 -20.04 1.17
N LEU A 313 -19.87 -18.89 1.16
CA LEU A 313 -20.41 -17.68 0.57
C LEU A 313 -20.37 -17.80 -0.96
N GLY A 314 -21.53 -17.74 -1.62
CA GLY A 314 -21.63 -17.97 -3.08
C GLY A 314 -20.90 -16.98 -4.01
N TRP A 315 -20.06 -16.08 -3.49
CA TRP A 315 -19.14 -15.24 -4.25
C TRP A 315 -17.66 -15.55 -3.98
N VAL A 316 -17.36 -16.38 -2.97
CA VAL A 316 -16.04 -16.94 -2.70
C VAL A 316 -15.92 -18.26 -3.48
N PRO A 317 -14.81 -18.51 -4.20
CA PRO A 317 -14.58 -19.76 -4.93
C PRO A 317 -14.53 -21.00 -4.03
N GLY A 318 -14.80 -22.16 -4.62
CA GLY A 318 -14.83 -23.45 -3.90
C GLY A 318 -16.09 -23.68 -3.08
N THR A 319 -16.04 -24.70 -2.22
CA THR A 319 -17.06 -25.04 -1.23
C THR A 319 -16.37 -25.50 0.04
N SER A 320 -16.92 -25.22 1.22
CA SER A 320 -16.27 -25.66 2.46
C SER A 320 -16.36 -27.18 2.65
N GLU A 321 -15.20 -27.82 2.70
CA GLU A 321 -14.99 -29.24 2.95
C GLU A 321 -14.14 -29.43 4.21
N ALA A 322 -14.06 -30.68 4.70
CA ALA A 322 -13.36 -30.94 5.94
C ALA A 322 -11.84 -30.98 5.70
N GLY A 323 -11.09 -30.05 6.29
CA GLY A 323 -9.65 -29.98 6.17
C GLY A 323 -9.12 -28.89 5.25
N ASP A 324 -9.98 -28.10 4.59
CA ASP A 324 -9.57 -27.04 3.65
C ASP A 324 -8.71 -25.95 4.32
N ARG A 325 -9.00 -25.69 5.60
CA ARG A 325 -8.32 -24.69 6.44
C ARG A 325 -8.28 -23.30 5.80
N PHE A 326 -9.42 -22.85 5.26
CA PHE A 326 -9.58 -21.49 4.75
C PHE A 326 -9.13 -20.45 5.77
N GLY A 327 -8.14 -19.63 5.39
CA GLY A 327 -7.53 -18.63 6.27
C GLY A 327 -6.31 -19.11 7.04
N GLU A 328 -5.74 -20.29 6.74
CA GLU A 328 -4.48 -20.76 7.34
C GLU A 328 -3.38 -19.69 7.21
N SER A 329 -3.26 -19.08 6.03
CA SER A 329 -2.40 -17.93 5.80
C SER A 329 -3.20 -16.73 5.28
N LEU A 330 -2.78 -15.52 5.67
CA LEU A 330 -3.38 -14.26 5.22
C LEU A 330 -2.29 -13.25 4.82
N ALA A 331 -2.62 -12.42 3.82
CA ALA A 331 -1.89 -11.18 3.50
C ALA A 331 -2.88 -10.09 3.05
N THR A 332 -2.43 -8.85 2.96
CA THR A 332 -3.24 -7.71 2.51
C THR A 332 -2.51 -6.90 1.46
N VAL A 333 -3.26 -6.42 0.46
CA VAL A 333 -2.76 -5.57 -0.63
C VAL A 333 -3.95 -4.89 -1.30
N ASP A 334 -3.78 -3.73 -1.90
CA ASP A 334 -4.76 -3.15 -2.83
C ASP A 334 -4.42 -3.71 -4.23
N TYR A 335 -4.97 -4.88 -4.57
CA TYR A 335 -4.58 -5.64 -5.76
C TYR A 335 -5.21 -5.09 -7.03
N ASP A 336 -6.47 -4.65 -6.94
CA ASP A 336 -7.19 -4.02 -8.06
C ASP A 336 -6.99 -2.50 -8.15
N GLU A 337 -6.22 -1.93 -7.21
CA GLU A 337 -5.77 -0.54 -7.17
C GLU A 337 -6.90 0.48 -7.01
N ASP A 338 -7.97 0.06 -6.34
CA ASP A 338 -9.20 0.83 -6.19
C ASP A 338 -9.20 1.69 -4.91
N GLY A 339 -8.21 1.54 -4.04
CA GLY A 339 -8.06 2.25 -2.78
C GLY A 339 -8.52 1.52 -1.54
N CYS A 340 -9.25 0.43 -1.69
CA CYS A 340 -9.69 -0.43 -0.60
C CYS A 340 -8.64 -1.55 -0.41
N THR A 341 -8.47 -2.00 0.84
CA THR A 341 -7.55 -3.10 1.11
C THR A 341 -8.22 -4.43 0.73
N ASP A 342 -7.57 -5.21 -0.12
CA ASP A 342 -7.99 -6.57 -0.44
C ASP A 342 -7.35 -7.57 0.52
N LEU A 343 -8.07 -8.66 0.77
CA LEU A 343 -7.63 -9.74 1.64
C LEU A 343 -7.19 -10.94 0.80
N VAL A 344 -5.93 -11.33 0.89
CA VAL A 344 -5.40 -12.54 0.28
C VAL A 344 -5.56 -13.68 1.29
N VAL A 345 -6.26 -14.75 0.90
CA VAL A 345 -6.58 -15.89 1.75
C VAL A 345 -6.02 -17.16 1.13
N GLY A 346 -5.22 -17.90 1.91
CA GLY A 346 -4.76 -19.23 1.54
C GLY A 346 -5.70 -20.31 2.07
N THR A 347 -5.93 -21.32 1.24
CA THR A 347 -6.72 -22.53 1.57
C THR A 347 -5.90 -23.74 1.17
N PRO A 348 -4.79 -24.03 1.87
CA PRO A 348 -3.83 -25.05 1.44
C PRO A 348 -4.34 -26.49 1.59
N GLY A 349 -5.45 -26.72 2.28
CA GLY A 349 -6.08 -28.03 2.38
C GLY A 349 -7.13 -28.31 1.30
N GLU A 350 -7.38 -27.38 0.37
CA GLU A 350 -8.40 -27.55 -0.67
C GLU A 350 -8.11 -28.75 -1.57
N ASP A 351 -9.12 -29.58 -1.78
CA ASP A 351 -9.10 -30.67 -2.75
C ASP A 351 -9.41 -30.17 -4.17
N ILE A 352 -8.44 -30.24 -5.09
CA ILE A 352 -8.65 -29.83 -6.49
C ILE A 352 -8.85 -31.07 -7.38
N GLY A 353 -10.12 -31.32 -7.73
CA GLY A 353 -10.52 -32.43 -8.59
C GLY A 353 -10.27 -33.81 -7.94
N THR A 354 -9.13 -34.44 -8.24
CA THR A 354 -8.70 -35.70 -7.59
C THR A 354 -7.39 -35.57 -6.81
N ALA A 355 -6.88 -34.35 -6.70
CA ALA A 355 -5.65 -34.04 -5.97
C ALA A 355 -6.03 -33.49 -4.59
N PRO A 356 -6.09 -34.35 -3.55
CA PRO A 356 -6.37 -33.87 -2.20
C PRO A 356 -5.27 -32.96 -1.66
N ASP A 357 -5.64 -31.98 -0.83
CA ASP A 357 -4.73 -31.00 -0.24
C ASP A 357 -3.83 -30.27 -1.28
N ALA A 358 -4.33 -30.06 -2.51
CA ALA A 358 -3.60 -29.34 -3.54
C ALA A 358 -3.53 -27.84 -3.21
N GLY A 359 -4.60 -27.30 -2.65
CA GLY A 359 -4.69 -25.93 -2.18
C GLY A 359 -5.00 -24.90 -3.25
N MET A 360 -5.41 -23.71 -2.80
CA MET A 360 -5.70 -22.55 -3.66
C MET A 360 -5.52 -21.23 -2.90
N VAL A 361 -5.56 -20.12 -3.62
CA VAL A 361 -5.52 -18.77 -3.04
C VAL A 361 -6.57 -17.86 -3.67
N ASP A 362 -7.28 -17.12 -2.82
CA ASP A 362 -8.24 -16.10 -3.25
C ASP A 362 -7.86 -14.71 -2.74
N ILE A 363 -7.90 -13.72 -3.63
CA ILE A 363 -7.85 -12.30 -3.27
C ILE A 363 -9.29 -11.78 -3.23
N LEU A 364 -9.81 -11.55 -2.03
CA LEU A 364 -11.14 -11.02 -1.79
C LEU A 364 -11.08 -9.50 -1.83
N HIS A 365 -11.73 -8.89 -2.82
CA HIS A 365 -11.61 -7.46 -3.06
C HIS A 365 -12.40 -6.64 -2.04
N GLY A 366 -11.70 -5.66 -1.45
CA GLY A 366 -12.26 -4.63 -0.58
C GLY A 366 -13.25 -3.76 -1.33
N ALA A 367 -14.19 -3.15 -0.60
CA ALA A 367 -15.17 -2.23 -1.19
C ALA A 367 -15.81 -1.38 -0.08
N PRO A 368 -16.38 -0.20 -0.41
CA PRO A 368 -16.96 0.70 0.59
C PRO A 368 -18.01 0.09 1.54
N SER A 369 -18.67 -1.00 1.16
CA SER A 369 -19.64 -1.72 1.98
C SER A 369 -19.12 -3.07 2.49
N GLY A 370 -17.81 -3.27 2.49
CA GLY A 370 -17.14 -4.51 2.90
C GLY A 370 -16.94 -5.52 1.77
N LEU A 371 -16.30 -6.65 2.10
CA LEU A 371 -15.98 -7.72 1.15
C LEU A 371 -17.25 -8.26 0.47
N GLY A 372 -17.13 -8.63 -0.80
CA GLY A 372 -18.23 -9.21 -1.59
C GLY A 372 -19.31 -8.22 -2.03
N SER A 373 -19.18 -6.94 -1.69
CA SER A 373 -20.09 -5.85 -2.09
C SER A 373 -19.66 -5.10 -3.36
N GLY A 374 -18.39 -5.22 -3.76
CA GLY A 374 -17.83 -4.63 -4.96
C GLY A 374 -18.33 -5.25 -6.27
N ALA A 375 -18.04 -4.57 -7.39
CA ALA A 375 -18.33 -5.07 -8.73
C ALA A 375 -17.43 -6.27 -9.08
N THR A 376 -16.14 -6.14 -8.81
CA THR A 376 -15.19 -7.26 -8.72
C THR A 376 -15.15 -7.71 -7.27
N LYS A 377 -15.24 -9.01 -7.03
CA LYS A 377 -15.34 -9.57 -5.66
C LYS A 377 -14.17 -10.44 -5.29
N VAL A 378 -13.64 -11.17 -6.27
CA VAL A 378 -12.54 -12.10 -6.05
C VAL A 378 -11.64 -12.19 -7.28
N THR A 379 -10.34 -12.33 -7.05
CA THR A 379 -9.36 -12.87 -8.00
C THR A 379 -8.88 -14.21 -7.45
N HIS A 380 -8.98 -15.25 -8.27
CA HIS A 380 -8.73 -16.63 -7.85
C HIS A 380 -7.45 -17.20 -8.49
N PHE A 381 -6.64 -17.90 -7.69
CA PHE A 381 -5.42 -18.57 -8.10
C PHE A 381 -5.45 -20.06 -7.74
N GLU A 382 -5.31 -20.89 -8.77
CA GLU A 382 -5.27 -22.36 -8.70
C GLU A 382 -4.29 -22.86 -9.76
N GLN A 383 -3.53 -23.92 -9.45
CA GLN A 383 -2.67 -24.57 -10.44
C GLN A 383 -3.51 -25.17 -11.57
N GLY A 384 -3.12 -24.91 -12.82
CA GLY A 384 -3.83 -25.37 -14.02
C GLY A 384 -4.92 -24.41 -14.50
N VAL A 385 -5.18 -23.32 -13.77
CA VAL A 385 -6.19 -22.31 -14.12
C VAL A 385 -5.54 -20.98 -14.52
N GLY A 386 -6.23 -20.22 -15.38
CA GLY A 386 -5.87 -18.83 -15.67
C GLY A 386 -4.87 -18.66 -16.81
N SER A 387 -3.76 -17.97 -16.54
CA SER A 387 -2.76 -17.59 -17.54
C SER A 387 -1.34 -17.80 -17.00
N GLY A 388 -0.31 -17.39 -17.74
CA GLY A 388 1.07 -17.48 -17.27
C GLY A 388 1.51 -18.91 -17.03
N SER A 389 2.42 -19.12 -16.08
CA SER A 389 2.91 -20.47 -15.77
C SER A 389 2.00 -21.25 -14.81
N LEU A 390 1.09 -20.58 -14.08
CA LEU A 390 0.06 -21.26 -13.29
C LEU A 390 -0.83 -22.14 -14.17
N ALA A 391 -1.24 -21.64 -15.33
CA ALA A 391 -2.04 -22.41 -16.29
C ALA A 391 -1.35 -23.68 -16.81
N SER A 392 -0.02 -23.78 -16.65
CA SER A 392 0.78 -24.95 -17.04
C SER A 392 1.26 -25.81 -15.88
N SER A 393 1.09 -25.36 -14.64
CA SER A 393 1.31 -26.17 -13.44
C SER A 393 0.07 -27.05 -13.22
N ALA A 394 0.24 -28.25 -12.71
CA ALA A 394 -0.86 -29.17 -12.43
C ALA A 394 -0.99 -29.31 -10.92
N SER A 395 -2.22 -29.32 -10.41
CA SER A 395 -2.48 -29.70 -9.02
C SER A 395 -2.12 -31.17 -8.79
N GLU A 396 -1.28 -31.40 -7.79
CA GLU A 396 -0.89 -32.70 -7.28
C GLU A 396 -1.33 -32.85 -5.81
N SER A 397 -1.40 -34.10 -5.35
CA SER A 397 -1.85 -34.36 -3.98
C SER A 397 -0.83 -33.85 -2.97
N GLY A 398 -1.26 -32.91 -2.12
CA GLY A 398 -0.44 -32.34 -1.07
C GLY A 398 0.48 -31.20 -1.48
N ASP A 399 0.23 -30.53 -2.63
CA ASP A 399 0.95 -29.32 -3.06
C ASP A 399 0.83 -28.18 -2.05
N ARG A 400 -0.35 -28.06 -1.42
CA ARG A 400 -0.66 -27.08 -0.39
C ARG A 400 -0.43 -25.64 -0.83
N MET A 401 -0.87 -25.28 -2.04
CA MET A 401 -0.80 -23.92 -2.55
C MET A 401 -1.52 -22.96 -1.59
N GLY A 402 -0.86 -21.86 -1.23
CA GLY A 402 -1.38 -20.92 -0.24
C GLY A 402 -0.96 -21.23 1.19
N HIS A 403 -0.03 -22.16 1.41
CA HIS A 403 0.55 -22.43 2.74
C HIS A 403 1.19 -21.18 3.36
N ALA A 404 1.87 -20.38 2.55
CA ALA A 404 2.47 -19.12 2.97
C ALA A 404 2.18 -17.99 1.97
N LEU A 405 1.93 -16.79 2.49
CA LEU A 405 1.58 -15.62 1.69
C LEU A 405 2.39 -14.39 2.10
N ALA A 406 2.87 -13.66 1.10
CA ALA A 406 3.35 -12.29 1.25
C ALA A 406 2.77 -11.43 0.13
N ALA A 407 2.24 -10.26 0.46
CA ALA A 407 1.66 -9.34 -0.51
C ALA A 407 2.08 -7.90 -0.19
N GLY A 408 2.07 -7.05 -1.21
CA GLY A 408 2.45 -5.65 -1.06
C GLY A 408 2.55 -4.95 -2.40
N THR A 409 3.23 -3.81 -2.41
CA THR A 409 3.50 -3.05 -3.62
C THR A 409 4.99 -2.85 -3.82
N THR A 410 5.44 -2.96 -5.06
CA THR A 410 6.83 -2.63 -5.44
C THR A 410 7.12 -1.13 -5.24
N ALA A 411 8.38 -0.71 -5.33
CA ALA A 411 8.74 0.71 -5.29
C ALA A 411 8.02 1.59 -6.36
N ALA A 412 7.52 0.99 -7.44
CA ALA A 412 6.71 1.66 -8.46
C ALA A 412 5.20 1.69 -8.14
N GLY A 413 4.79 1.11 -7.01
CA GLY A 413 3.40 0.97 -6.57
C GLY A 413 2.63 -0.16 -7.25
N VAL A 414 3.28 -1.02 -8.03
CA VAL A 414 2.59 -2.15 -8.66
C VAL A 414 2.33 -3.23 -7.60
N PRO A 415 1.08 -3.69 -7.42
CA PRO A 415 0.75 -4.72 -6.44
C PRO A 415 1.34 -6.08 -6.85
N PHE A 416 1.68 -6.87 -5.84
CA PHE A 416 2.15 -8.24 -6.01
C PHE A 416 1.65 -9.16 -4.90
N VAL A 417 1.64 -10.45 -5.20
CA VAL A 417 1.45 -11.55 -4.25
C VAL A 417 2.51 -12.62 -4.50
N VAL A 418 3.14 -13.11 -3.45
CA VAL A 418 4.01 -14.28 -3.42
C VAL A 418 3.25 -15.39 -2.69
N ILE A 419 3.13 -16.54 -3.33
CA ILE A 419 2.40 -17.71 -2.82
C ILE A 419 3.38 -18.87 -2.68
N GLY A 420 3.49 -19.42 -1.48
CA GLY A 420 4.22 -20.65 -1.21
C GLY A 420 3.40 -21.89 -1.53
N VAL A 421 4.03 -22.88 -2.15
CA VAL A 421 3.45 -24.19 -2.50
C VAL A 421 4.49 -25.26 -2.12
N PRO A 422 4.74 -25.48 -0.82
CA PRO A 422 5.86 -26.28 -0.35
C PRO A 422 5.74 -27.77 -0.72
N GLY A 423 4.54 -28.24 -1.07
CA GLY A 423 4.32 -29.64 -1.41
C GLY A 423 4.58 -30.00 -2.87
N GLU A 424 4.79 -29.02 -3.76
CA GLU A 424 4.93 -29.25 -5.19
C GLU A 424 6.09 -30.21 -5.52
N SER A 425 5.86 -31.12 -6.46
CA SER A 425 6.93 -31.91 -7.05
C SER A 425 7.63 -31.15 -8.19
N LEU A 426 8.96 -31.01 -8.12
CA LEU A 426 9.76 -30.49 -9.23
C LEU A 426 10.25 -31.66 -10.10
N GLY A 427 9.49 -31.97 -11.14
CA GLY A 427 9.78 -33.09 -12.05
C GLY A 427 9.60 -34.45 -11.35
N SER A 428 10.70 -35.11 -10.99
CA SER A 428 10.65 -36.38 -10.24
C SER A 428 11.01 -36.22 -8.75
N VAL A 429 11.29 -34.99 -8.32
CA VAL A 429 11.67 -34.69 -6.93
C VAL A 429 10.40 -34.31 -6.18
N ALA A 430 9.90 -35.24 -5.36
CA ALA A 430 8.66 -35.05 -4.62
C ALA A 430 8.84 -33.99 -3.52
N LYS A 431 7.86 -33.08 -3.39
CA LYS A 431 7.83 -32.07 -2.31
C LYS A 431 9.09 -31.22 -2.20
N ALA A 432 9.74 -30.96 -3.33
CA ALA A 432 10.82 -29.97 -3.39
C ALA A 432 10.26 -28.55 -3.16
N GLY A 433 8.99 -28.34 -3.52
CA GLY A 433 8.29 -27.09 -3.33
C GLY A 433 8.53 -26.07 -4.44
N MET A 434 7.63 -25.10 -4.52
CA MET A 434 7.69 -23.98 -5.46
C MET A 434 7.12 -22.71 -4.83
N ALA A 435 7.34 -21.58 -5.50
CA ALA A 435 6.65 -20.34 -5.24
C ALA A 435 5.99 -19.80 -6.52
N VAL A 436 4.90 -19.06 -6.33
CA VAL A 436 4.23 -18.28 -7.37
C VAL A 436 4.46 -16.80 -7.08
N TYR A 437 4.83 -16.04 -8.11
CA TYR A 437 4.85 -14.58 -8.06
C TYR A 437 3.82 -14.00 -9.02
N ALA A 438 2.75 -13.45 -8.45
CA ALA A 438 1.75 -12.68 -9.17
C ALA A 438 2.10 -11.18 -9.09
N TYR A 439 2.29 -10.53 -10.24
CA TYR A 439 2.73 -9.15 -10.36
C TYR A 439 2.06 -8.48 -11.56
N GLY A 440 1.18 -7.51 -11.30
CA GLY A 440 0.32 -6.95 -12.35
C GLY A 440 -0.45 -8.07 -13.08
N THR A 441 -0.28 -8.18 -14.39
CA THR A 441 -0.89 -9.26 -15.20
C THR A 441 0.01 -10.49 -15.37
N THR A 442 1.19 -10.50 -14.76
CA THR A 442 2.13 -11.62 -14.81
C THR A 442 1.86 -12.56 -13.65
N ASN A 443 1.81 -13.86 -13.91
CA ASN A 443 2.03 -14.87 -12.88
C ASN A 443 3.13 -15.82 -13.37
N VAL A 444 4.04 -16.15 -12.47
CA VAL A 444 5.19 -17.00 -12.76
C VAL A 444 5.50 -17.89 -11.58
N THR A 445 5.86 -19.13 -11.87
CA THR A 445 6.21 -20.20 -10.93
C THR A 445 7.72 -20.42 -10.96
N PHE A 446 8.32 -20.70 -9.81
CA PHE A 446 9.76 -20.95 -9.68
C PHE A 446 10.08 -21.74 -8.42
N GLY A 447 11.15 -22.54 -8.46
CA GLY A 447 11.70 -23.31 -7.36
C GLY A 447 13.22 -23.43 -7.47
N GLN A 448 13.86 -24.29 -6.68
CA GLN A 448 15.31 -24.47 -6.68
C GLN A 448 15.88 -25.02 -8.01
N ASP A 449 15.04 -25.59 -8.86
CA ASP A 449 15.41 -26.06 -10.21
C ASP A 449 15.51 -24.93 -11.25
N SER A 450 15.16 -23.71 -10.85
CA SER A 450 14.96 -22.59 -11.75
C SER A 450 16.22 -21.75 -11.93
N THR A 451 16.40 -21.14 -13.11
CA THR A 451 17.62 -20.42 -13.47
C THR A 451 18.03 -19.38 -12.42
N GLY A 452 19.19 -19.60 -11.79
CA GLY A 452 19.81 -18.68 -10.84
C GLY A 452 19.26 -18.74 -9.42
N VAL A 453 18.25 -19.57 -9.14
CA VAL A 453 17.79 -19.83 -7.78
C VAL A 453 18.88 -20.64 -7.06
N PRO A 454 19.39 -20.17 -5.89
CA PRO A 454 20.34 -20.92 -5.07
C PRO A 454 19.76 -22.24 -4.56
N GLY A 455 20.65 -23.18 -4.23
CA GLY A 455 20.27 -24.50 -3.72
C GLY A 455 20.09 -25.53 -4.85
N THR A 456 19.76 -26.76 -4.45
CA THR A 456 19.36 -27.84 -5.36
C THR A 456 18.02 -28.37 -4.92
N ALA A 457 17.16 -28.80 -5.85
CA ALA A 457 15.90 -29.43 -5.49
C ALA A 457 16.14 -30.87 -5.02
N GLU A 458 15.77 -31.13 -3.76
CA GLU A 458 15.80 -32.41 -3.09
C GLU A 458 14.40 -32.75 -2.55
N LYS A 459 14.27 -34.00 -2.09
CA LYS A 459 12.98 -34.50 -1.65
C LYS A 459 12.66 -33.90 -0.29
N ASP A 460 11.44 -33.39 -0.14
CA ASP A 460 10.90 -32.83 1.11
C ASP A 460 11.54 -31.49 1.56
N ASP A 461 12.27 -30.77 0.69
CA ASP A 461 12.85 -29.44 0.99
C ASP A 461 11.79 -28.40 1.39
N GLY A 462 10.65 -28.45 0.71
CA GLY A 462 9.53 -27.56 0.95
C GLY A 462 9.82 -26.10 0.59
N PHE A 463 10.49 -25.81 -0.54
CA PHE A 463 10.65 -24.44 -1.03
C PHE A 463 9.29 -23.73 -1.12
N GLY A 464 9.17 -22.56 -0.49
CA GLY A 464 7.88 -21.88 -0.32
C GLY A 464 7.23 -22.10 1.04
N SER A 465 7.87 -22.82 1.97
CA SER A 465 7.30 -23.07 3.31
C SER A 465 7.06 -21.77 4.10
N ALA A 466 7.96 -20.79 3.98
CA ALA A 466 7.73 -19.42 4.42
C ALA A 466 8.12 -18.44 3.31
N VAL A 467 7.41 -17.31 3.26
CA VAL A 467 7.67 -16.22 2.32
C VAL A 467 7.58 -14.87 3.03
N ALA A 468 8.44 -13.93 2.66
CA ALA A 468 8.39 -12.54 3.12
C ALA A 468 8.78 -11.60 1.98
N ALA A 469 8.17 -10.42 1.90
CA ALA A 469 8.47 -9.45 0.86
C ALA A 469 8.22 -8.01 1.32
N ASP A 470 8.95 -7.08 0.72
CA ASP A 470 8.72 -5.64 0.85
C ASP A 470 8.70 -4.99 -0.54
N ALA A 471 8.89 -3.67 -0.63
CA ALA A 471 8.87 -2.98 -1.93
C ALA A 471 10.10 -3.23 -2.82
N ASN A 472 11.17 -3.78 -2.25
CA ASN A 472 12.50 -3.92 -2.85
C ASN A 472 12.89 -5.38 -3.09
N HIS A 473 12.65 -6.24 -2.09
CA HIS A 473 13.10 -7.63 -2.08
C HIS A 473 12.00 -8.59 -1.66
N MET A 474 12.20 -9.87 -1.99
CA MET A 474 11.38 -10.99 -1.54
C MET A 474 12.28 -12.15 -1.13
N VAL A 475 11.82 -12.97 -0.19
CA VAL A 475 12.54 -14.10 0.39
C VAL A 475 11.61 -15.30 0.43
N ILE A 476 12.13 -16.45 0.00
CA ILE A 476 11.43 -17.73 -0.02
C ILE A 476 12.35 -18.75 0.64
N SER A 477 11.86 -19.49 1.63
CA SER A 477 12.65 -20.50 2.35
C SER A 477 12.27 -21.94 1.99
N ALA A 478 13.21 -22.84 2.24
CA ALA A 478 13.09 -24.28 2.23
C ALA A 478 13.69 -24.81 3.56
N PRO A 479 12.95 -24.76 4.68
CA PRO A 479 13.45 -25.18 5.99
C PRO A 479 13.69 -26.70 6.08
N GLY A 480 13.16 -27.51 5.14
CA GLY A 480 13.45 -28.93 5.03
C GLY A 480 14.75 -29.26 4.30
N GLU A 481 15.41 -28.27 3.69
CA GLU A 481 16.65 -28.47 2.93
C GLU A 481 17.73 -29.14 3.79
N ALA A 482 18.41 -30.13 3.21
CA ALA A 482 19.62 -30.67 3.78
C ALA A 482 20.83 -29.80 3.44
N VAL A 483 21.53 -29.30 4.47
CA VAL A 483 22.81 -28.61 4.27
C VAL A 483 23.93 -29.64 4.36
N GLY A 484 24.39 -30.12 3.21
CA GLY A 484 25.38 -31.19 3.12
C GLY A 484 24.81 -32.55 3.56
N SER A 485 25.07 -32.96 4.80
CA SER A 485 24.51 -34.20 5.38
C SER A 485 23.57 -33.97 6.56
N LYS A 486 23.23 -32.70 6.82
CA LYS A 486 22.43 -32.27 7.96
C LYS A 486 21.00 -32.06 7.46
N ALA A 487 20.14 -33.06 7.65
CA ALA A 487 18.75 -33.03 7.18
C ALA A 487 17.95 -31.97 7.93
N ASP A 488 16.99 -31.31 7.27
CA ASP A 488 16.13 -30.28 7.87
C ASP A 488 16.92 -29.12 8.53
N ALA A 489 18.13 -28.85 8.05
CA ALA A 489 18.95 -27.72 8.52
C ALA A 489 18.40 -26.40 7.98
N GLY A 490 17.86 -26.41 6.75
CA GLY A 490 17.13 -25.31 6.16
C GLY A 490 17.99 -24.32 5.35
N THR A 491 17.36 -23.72 4.35
CA THR A 491 17.94 -22.67 3.51
C THR A 491 16.88 -21.64 3.10
N LEU A 492 17.33 -20.54 2.50
CA LEU A 492 16.46 -19.58 1.83
C LEU A 492 17.13 -18.92 0.63
N ALA A 493 16.31 -18.38 -0.27
CA ALA A 493 16.72 -17.60 -1.42
C ALA A 493 16.13 -16.18 -1.37
N VAL A 494 16.96 -15.18 -1.67
CA VAL A 494 16.57 -13.76 -1.74
C VAL A 494 16.50 -13.30 -3.18
N PHE A 495 15.46 -12.56 -3.53
CA PHE A 495 15.19 -12.06 -4.87
C PHE A 495 14.83 -10.57 -4.85
N ARG A 496 14.86 -9.95 -6.03
CA ARG A 496 14.29 -8.63 -6.29
C ARG A 496 13.12 -8.73 -7.27
N HIS A 497 12.21 -7.75 -7.22
CA HIS A 497 11.03 -7.71 -8.09
C HIS A 497 11.31 -7.50 -9.58
N THR A 498 12.52 -7.06 -9.95
CA THR A 498 12.87 -6.94 -11.38
C THR A 498 12.92 -8.32 -12.00
N LEU A 499 12.19 -8.50 -13.10
CA LEU A 499 12.11 -9.78 -13.78
C LEU A 499 13.36 -10.03 -14.65
N ASN A 500 13.82 -11.28 -14.68
CA ASN A 500 14.89 -11.74 -15.55
C ASN A 500 14.36 -12.00 -16.99
N SER A 501 15.21 -12.55 -17.88
CA SER A 501 14.82 -12.86 -19.26
C SER A 501 13.74 -13.94 -19.40
N GLU A 502 13.49 -14.72 -18.35
CA GLU A 502 12.45 -15.74 -18.27
C GLU A 502 11.17 -15.22 -17.58
N HIS A 503 11.09 -13.90 -17.33
CA HIS A 503 9.99 -13.25 -16.62
C HIS A 503 9.80 -13.69 -15.15
N ARG A 504 10.85 -14.24 -14.53
CA ARG A 504 10.88 -14.61 -13.11
C ARG A 504 11.53 -13.51 -12.26
N PRO A 505 11.17 -13.35 -10.97
CA PRO A 505 11.93 -12.53 -10.04
C PRO A 505 13.42 -12.84 -10.13
N THR A 506 14.27 -11.81 -10.12
CA THR A 506 15.70 -12.04 -10.24
C THR A 506 16.25 -12.48 -8.89
N ALA A 507 16.72 -13.73 -8.81
CA ALA A 507 17.45 -14.24 -7.66
C ALA A 507 18.76 -13.45 -7.44
N LEU A 508 19.11 -13.25 -6.17
CA LEU A 508 20.29 -12.50 -5.74
C LEU A 508 21.33 -13.41 -5.10
N PHE A 509 20.95 -14.10 -4.03
CA PHE A 509 21.82 -14.99 -3.25
C PHE A 509 20.97 -15.94 -2.37
N GLY A 510 21.61 -16.99 -1.85
CA GLY A 510 21.03 -17.90 -0.86
C GLY A 510 21.70 -17.73 0.50
N LEU A 511 21.03 -18.17 1.56
CA LEU A 511 21.54 -18.18 2.94
C LEU A 511 21.25 -19.52 3.61
N ASP A 512 22.24 -20.02 4.34
CA ASP A 512 22.19 -21.14 5.27
C ASP A 512 23.28 -20.93 6.35
N GLN A 513 23.25 -21.73 7.41
CA GLN A 513 24.20 -21.64 8.54
C GLN A 513 25.55 -22.37 8.29
N ASP A 514 25.85 -22.83 7.07
CA ASP A 514 27.16 -23.38 6.70
C ASP A 514 28.04 -22.33 5.98
N LEU A 515 27.48 -21.16 5.67
CA LEU A 515 28.23 -20.03 5.13
C LEU A 515 29.10 -19.36 6.21
N ASP A 516 30.38 -19.12 5.92
CA ASP A 516 31.31 -18.35 6.78
C ASP A 516 30.81 -16.93 7.16
N THR A 517 29.80 -16.42 6.45
CA THR A 517 29.18 -15.10 6.62
C THR A 517 27.88 -15.13 7.41
N VAL A 518 27.45 -16.30 7.87
CA VAL A 518 26.27 -16.50 8.73
C VAL A 518 26.76 -17.12 10.03
N SER A 519 26.40 -16.52 11.16
CA SER A 519 26.77 -17.03 12.47
C SER A 519 26.05 -18.35 12.78
N GLY A 520 26.65 -19.18 13.63
CA GLY A 520 26.13 -20.51 13.96
C GLY A 520 26.74 -21.60 13.07
N THR A 521 26.24 -22.82 13.21
CA THR A 521 26.62 -23.94 12.36
C THR A 521 25.38 -24.74 12.04
N ALA A 522 25.16 -25.10 10.77
CA ALA A 522 24.03 -25.97 10.44
C ALA A 522 24.12 -27.32 11.20
N GLU A 523 22.98 -27.79 11.69
CA GLU A 523 22.77 -29.05 12.39
C GLU A 523 21.44 -29.68 11.92
N PRO A 524 21.26 -31.00 12.09
CA PRO A 524 20.01 -31.62 11.69
C PRO A 524 18.83 -31.10 12.51
N GLY A 525 17.83 -30.51 11.85
CA GLY A 525 16.62 -30.03 12.49
C GLY A 525 16.59 -28.55 12.85
N ASP A 526 17.64 -27.76 12.55
CA ASP A 526 17.66 -26.31 12.83
C ASP A 526 16.47 -25.56 12.24
N GLN A 527 16.05 -25.98 11.04
CA GLN A 527 15.00 -25.35 10.25
C GLN A 527 15.27 -23.86 10.00
N PHE A 528 16.49 -23.49 9.62
CA PHE A 528 16.83 -22.13 9.22
C PHE A 528 15.88 -21.64 8.12
N GLY A 529 15.17 -20.55 8.39
CA GLY A 529 14.14 -20.04 7.48
C GLY A 529 12.74 -20.56 7.74
N ALA A 530 12.48 -21.25 8.85
CA ALA A 530 11.14 -21.67 9.26
C ALA A 530 10.15 -20.51 9.39
N SER A 531 10.65 -19.33 9.75
CA SER A 531 9.88 -18.09 9.77
C SER A 531 10.69 -16.92 9.21
N LEU A 532 10.01 -15.99 8.53
CA LEU A 532 10.64 -14.88 7.82
C LEU A 532 9.88 -13.57 8.07
N ALA A 533 10.62 -12.47 8.17
CA ALA A 533 10.08 -11.13 8.06
C ALA A 533 11.03 -10.21 7.29
N LEU A 534 10.48 -9.33 6.47
CA LEU A 534 11.26 -8.41 5.64
C LEU A 534 10.66 -7.00 5.73
N VAL A 535 11.50 -6.00 5.98
CA VAL A 535 11.05 -4.60 6.14
C VAL A 535 11.91 -3.61 5.36
N PRO A 536 11.31 -2.56 4.76
CA PRO A 536 12.07 -1.51 4.11
C PRO A 536 13.01 -0.79 5.07
N TYR A 537 14.25 -0.60 4.64
CA TYR A 537 15.31 0.07 5.36
C TYR A 537 15.80 1.30 4.58
N ARG A 538 15.80 2.45 5.24
CA ARG A 538 16.37 3.70 4.72
C ARG A 538 17.66 4.02 5.48
N PRO A 539 18.85 3.78 4.90
CA PRO A 539 20.10 4.15 5.55
C PRO A 539 20.26 5.67 5.66
N SER A 540 21.12 6.10 6.57
CA SER A 540 21.49 7.52 6.71
C SER A 540 22.05 8.06 5.39
N GLY A 541 21.60 9.26 5.00
CA GLY A 541 22.00 9.91 3.74
C GLY A 541 21.25 9.44 2.49
N ALA A 542 20.51 8.33 2.53
CA ALA A 542 19.66 7.92 1.41
C ALA A 542 18.39 8.77 1.33
N VAL A 543 17.85 8.96 0.12
CA VAL A 543 16.61 9.72 -0.11
C VAL A 543 15.34 8.86 0.06
N ALA A 544 15.46 7.53 -0.02
CA ALA A 544 14.37 6.57 0.08
C ALA A 544 14.82 5.24 0.70
N ALA A 545 13.87 4.41 1.13
CA ALA A 545 14.11 3.07 1.66
C ALA A 545 14.28 2.05 0.52
N THR A 546 15.46 2.02 -0.11
CA THR A 546 15.79 1.13 -1.24
C THR A 546 16.48 -0.17 -0.81
N GLU A 547 16.58 -0.40 0.49
CA GLU A 547 17.20 -1.56 1.10
C GLU A 547 16.19 -2.25 2.01
N SER A 548 16.55 -3.42 2.55
CA SER A 548 15.68 -4.18 3.44
C SER A 548 16.46 -4.72 4.64
N ILE A 549 15.79 -4.86 5.79
CA ILE A 549 16.24 -5.74 6.87
C ILE A 549 15.42 -7.02 6.80
N LEU A 550 16.10 -8.16 6.72
CA LEU A 550 15.55 -9.51 6.78
C LEU A 550 15.75 -10.07 8.19
N ALA A 551 14.71 -10.66 8.76
CA ALA A 551 14.76 -11.49 9.96
C ALA A 551 14.42 -12.93 9.60
N VAL A 552 15.17 -13.88 10.15
CA VAL A 552 15.09 -15.32 9.84
C VAL A 552 15.05 -16.11 11.15
N GLY A 553 14.02 -16.91 11.36
CA GLY A 553 13.94 -17.83 12.49
C GLY A 553 14.58 -19.19 12.19
N SER A 554 15.24 -19.76 13.20
CA SER A 554 15.80 -21.12 13.22
C SER A 554 15.35 -21.81 14.52
N PRO A 555 14.08 -22.24 14.62
CA PRO A 555 13.49 -22.68 15.88
C PRO A 555 13.99 -24.02 16.40
N GLY A 556 14.69 -24.80 15.58
CA GLY A 556 15.29 -26.07 16.00
C GLY A 556 16.77 -25.94 16.40
N GLU A 557 17.35 -24.74 16.35
CA GLU A 557 18.75 -24.55 16.73
C GLU A 557 19.00 -25.01 18.18
N ASP A 558 20.07 -25.79 18.36
CA ASP A 558 20.63 -26.10 19.66
C ASP A 558 21.48 -24.93 20.18
N VAL A 559 21.15 -24.42 21.37
CA VAL A 559 21.88 -23.29 21.97
C VAL A 559 22.71 -23.74 23.16
N SER A 560 24.02 -23.54 23.12
CA SER A 560 24.93 -23.90 24.22
C SER A 560 25.07 -22.79 25.26
N ILE A 561 24.62 -23.05 26.49
CA ILE A 561 24.52 -22.04 27.56
C ILE A 561 25.31 -22.49 28.77
N GLY A 562 26.39 -21.77 29.09
CA GLY A 562 27.30 -22.15 30.17
C GLY A 562 27.93 -23.54 29.96
N GLY A 563 28.08 -23.96 28.68
CA GLY A 563 28.59 -25.29 28.30
C GLY A 563 27.56 -26.42 28.41
N VAL A 564 26.28 -26.09 28.50
CA VAL A 564 25.17 -27.06 28.47
C VAL A 564 24.30 -26.77 27.25
N ASP A 565 24.17 -27.76 26.38
CA ASP A 565 23.37 -27.64 25.16
C ASP A 565 21.88 -27.72 25.52
N LYS A 566 21.13 -26.73 25.04
CA LYS A 566 19.68 -26.65 25.11
C LYS A 566 19.14 -27.02 23.74
N VAL A 567 18.76 -28.29 23.62
CA VAL A 567 18.28 -28.84 22.36
C VAL A 567 17.00 -28.13 21.93
N ASP A 568 16.91 -27.74 20.66
CA ASP A 568 15.75 -27.03 20.08
C ASP A 568 15.34 -25.76 20.87
N ALA A 569 16.30 -25.08 21.50
CA ALA A 569 16.01 -23.81 22.18
C ALA A 569 15.65 -22.71 21.16
N GLY A 570 16.23 -22.79 19.97
CA GLY A 570 15.96 -21.95 18.83
C GLY A 570 16.69 -20.60 18.86
N MET A 571 16.79 -19.99 17.69
CA MET A 571 17.37 -18.66 17.51
C MET A 571 16.73 -17.87 16.36
N ALA A 572 17.12 -16.62 16.20
CA ALA A 572 16.82 -15.80 15.02
C ALA A 572 18.02 -14.99 14.55
N HIS A 573 18.13 -14.78 13.25
CA HIS A 573 19.17 -13.99 12.60
C HIS A 573 18.58 -12.76 11.93
N THR A 574 19.40 -11.72 11.77
CA THR A 574 19.01 -10.54 11.00
C THR A 574 20.08 -10.15 10.01
N PHE A 575 19.65 -9.72 8.82
CA PHE A 575 20.52 -9.36 7.72
C PHE A 575 20.09 -8.03 7.12
N ARG A 576 21.05 -7.21 6.72
CA ARG A 576 20.81 -6.06 5.84
C ARG A 576 20.99 -6.51 4.40
N VAL A 577 19.97 -6.31 3.57
CA VAL A 577 20.02 -6.53 2.12
C VAL A 577 20.12 -5.19 1.41
N THR A 578 21.22 -4.97 0.68
CA THR A 578 21.52 -3.71 0.01
C THR A 578 20.81 -3.60 -1.33
N SER A 579 20.66 -2.37 -1.82
CA SER A 579 20.07 -2.09 -3.14
C SER A 579 20.86 -2.69 -4.32
N SER A 580 22.15 -2.99 -4.12
CA SER A 580 22.99 -3.70 -5.08
C SER A 580 22.79 -5.22 -5.07
N GLY A 581 21.98 -5.75 -4.15
CA GLY A 581 21.72 -7.18 -4.02
C GLY A 581 22.83 -7.94 -3.29
N THR A 582 23.48 -7.31 -2.30
CA THR A 582 24.42 -7.95 -1.38
C THR A 582 23.86 -7.96 0.04
N TYR A 583 24.42 -8.78 0.92
CA TYR A 583 24.00 -8.83 2.32
C TYR A 583 25.14 -8.68 3.32
N SER A 584 24.77 -8.37 4.56
CA SER A 584 25.60 -8.51 5.76
C SER A 584 24.72 -8.94 6.93
N GLU A 585 25.14 -9.94 7.68
CA GLU A 585 24.52 -10.26 8.97
C GLU A 585 24.68 -9.07 9.94
N LEU A 586 23.64 -8.82 10.74
CA LEU A 586 23.60 -7.74 11.72
C LEU A 586 23.74 -8.31 13.13
N ASN A 587 22.83 -9.21 13.52
CA ASN A 587 22.77 -9.78 14.86
C ASN A 587 22.14 -11.18 14.84
N THR A 588 22.50 -11.97 15.85
CA THR A 588 21.81 -13.19 16.28
C THR A 588 21.03 -12.92 17.57
N TYR A 589 19.90 -13.59 17.74
CA TYR A 589 18.99 -13.45 18.87
C TYR A 589 18.61 -14.83 19.39
N MET A 590 18.61 -14.99 20.71
CA MET A 590 18.20 -16.19 21.43
C MET A 590 17.69 -15.76 22.81
N SER A 591 16.86 -16.58 23.47
CA SER A 591 16.42 -16.32 24.85
C SER A 591 17.61 -16.26 25.80
N GLY A 592 17.47 -15.45 26.85
CA GLY A 592 18.58 -15.03 27.71
C GLY A 592 19.45 -16.15 28.30
N THR A 593 20.72 -15.80 28.51
CA THR A 593 21.74 -16.63 29.21
C THR A 593 22.35 -15.88 30.40
N ALA A 594 23.29 -16.51 31.11
CA ALA A 594 24.10 -15.79 32.11
C ALA A 594 25.10 -14.80 31.47
N ASP A 595 25.32 -14.89 30.16
CA ASP A 595 26.37 -14.18 29.41
C ASP A 595 25.82 -13.16 28.38
N ASP A 596 24.49 -13.04 28.24
CA ASP A 596 23.83 -12.03 27.40
C ASP A 596 22.80 -11.19 28.19
N ASP A 597 22.33 -10.12 27.56
CA ASP A 597 21.37 -9.17 28.14
C ASP A 597 19.92 -9.42 27.65
N VAL A 598 19.63 -10.49 26.90
CA VAL A 598 18.27 -10.77 26.40
C VAL A 598 17.42 -11.30 27.56
N THR A 599 16.20 -10.78 27.69
CA THR A 599 15.28 -11.20 28.74
C THR A 599 14.65 -12.55 28.42
N GLY A 600 14.64 -13.47 29.38
CA GLY A 600 14.09 -14.83 29.27
C GLY A 600 15.07 -15.86 29.80
N THR A 601 14.69 -17.13 29.86
CA THR A 601 15.61 -18.23 30.14
C THR A 601 15.52 -19.25 29.03
N SER A 602 16.65 -19.56 28.39
CA SER A 602 16.67 -20.59 27.36
C SER A 602 16.59 -22.01 27.95
N GLU A 603 15.56 -22.72 27.55
CA GLU A 603 15.22 -24.08 27.90
C GLU A 603 15.14 -24.96 26.65
N ALA A 604 15.28 -26.28 26.85
CA ALA A 604 15.22 -27.21 25.72
C ALA A 604 13.79 -27.25 25.18
N GLY A 605 13.64 -27.06 23.87
CA GLY A 605 12.36 -27.07 23.17
C GLY A 605 11.57 -25.76 23.23
N ASP A 606 12.17 -24.64 23.64
CA ASP A 606 11.49 -23.32 23.65
C ASP A 606 11.11 -22.84 22.24
N ARG A 607 11.91 -23.24 21.25
CA ARG A 607 11.73 -22.90 19.84
C ARG A 607 11.65 -21.40 19.58
N PHE A 608 12.57 -20.63 20.16
CA PHE A 608 12.73 -19.21 19.86
C PHE A 608 12.92 -19.02 18.35
N GLY A 609 12.18 -18.09 17.75
CA GLY A 609 12.22 -17.90 16.29
C GLY A 609 11.19 -18.75 15.53
N ALA A 610 10.32 -19.50 16.21
CA ALA A 610 9.24 -20.24 15.55
C ALA A 610 8.30 -19.32 14.76
N THR A 611 8.12 -18.09 15.22
CA THR A 611 7.53 -17.01 14.43
C THR A 611 8.36 -15.75 14.55
N VAL A 612 8.47 -14.99 13.46
CA VAL A 612 9.07 -13.66 13.46
C VAL A 612 8.18 -12.69 12.69
N THR A 613 8.07 -11.46 13.18
CA THR A 613 7.41 -10.37 12.47
C THR A 613 8.18 -9.08 12.71
N ALA A 614 8.24 -8.20 11.73
CA ALA A 614 9.01 -6.97 11.80
C ALA A 614 8.25 -5.81 11.16
N VAL A 615 8.55 -4.59 11.62
CA VAL A 615 7.99 -3.37 11.04
C VAL A 615 8.98 -2.22 11.06
N ASN A 616 8.93 -1.40 10.01
CA ASN A 616 9.44 -0.03 10.05
C ASN A 616 8.27 0.95 10.26
N THR A 617 8.19 1.57 11.43
CA THR A 617 7.09 2.49 11.79
C THR A 617 7.21 3.86 11.13
N ALA A 618 8.33 4.13 10.45
CA ALA A 618 8.58 5.38 9.75
C ALA A 618 9.35 5.13 8.43
N PRO A 619 8.75 4.41 7.46
CA PRO A 619 9.46 3.95 6.25
C PRO A 619 9.94 5.10 5.34
N ARG A 620 9.36 6.30 5.47
CA ARG A 620 9.82 7.51 4.76
C ARG A 620 10.88 8.31 5.52
N ALA A 621 11.19 7.95 6.77
CA ALA A 621 12.26 8.57 7.54
C ALA A 621 13.53 7.70 7.48
N VAL A 622 14.68 8.30 7.84
CA VAL A 622 15.90 7.50 8.07
C VAL A 622 15.60 6.49 9.17
N SER A 623 15.94 5.24 8.90
CA SER A 623 15.65 4.12 9.80
C SER A 623 16.57 4.17 11.02
N THR A 624 15.99 3.96 12.20
CA THR A 624 16.69 4.01 13.50
C THR A 624 16.28 2.84 14.37
N THR A 625 17.01 2.63 15.47
CA THR A 625 16.66 1.64 16.50
C THR A 625 15.26 1.85 17.10
N ALA A 626 14.73 3.07 17.04
CA ALA A 626 13.38 3.37 17.50
C ALA A 626 12.29 3.00 16.48
N THR A 627 12.62 3.02 15.19
CA THR A 627 11.62 2.88 14.11
C THR A 627 11.58 1.49 13.49
N VAL A 628 12.66 0.71 13.57
CA VAL A 628 12.71 -0.65 13.00
C VAL A 628 12.69 -1.67 14.13
N LYS A 629 11.57 -2.38 14.26
CA LYS A 629 11.28 -3.30 15.37
C LYS A 629 10.99 -4.71 14.87
N MET A 630 11.22 -5.70 15.71
CA MET A 630 10.89 -7.10 15.49
C MET A 630 10.24 -7.70 16.74
N ALA A 631 9.33 -8.64 16.55
CA ALA A 631 8.84 -9.54 17.58
C ALA A 631 9.16 -10.98 17.17
N VAL A 632 9.58 -11.77 18.15
CA VAL A 632 9.94 -13.18 17.99
C VAL A 632 9.09 -13.99 18.94
N GLY A 633 8.40 -14.99 18.42
CA GLY A 633 7.61 -15.94 19.20
C GLY A 633 8.47 -17.05 19.78
N VAL A 634 8.12 -17.45 21.01
CA VAL A 634 8.71 -18.58 21.75
C VAL A 634 7.53 -19.45 22.24
N PRO A 635 6.82 -20.13 21.33
CA PRO A 635 5.52 -20.73 21.62
C PRO A 635 5.58 -21.87 22.63
N ASP A 636 6.74 -22.49 22.83
CA ASP A 636 6.88 -23.63 23.72
C ASP A 636 7.51 -23.28 25.09
N GLU A 637 7.82 -22.00 25.33
CA GLU A 637 8.32 -21.46 26.59
C GLU A 637 7.49 -21.92 27.80
N ALA A 638 8.18 -22.36 28.85
CA ALA A 638 7.59 -22.72 30.14
C ALA A 638 7.60 -21.55 31.12
N LEU A 639 6.43 -20.99 31.44
CA LEU A 639 6.35 -19.93 32.45
C LEU A 639 6.24 -20.53 33.86
N GLY A 640 7.39 -20.64 34.51
CA GLY A 640 7.53 -21.22 35.85
C GLY A 640 7.33 -22.74 35.85
N THR A 641 6.10 -23.21 36.09
CA THR A 641 5.76 -24.66 36.01
C THR A 641 4.67 -24.94 34.97
N VAL A 642 4.23 -23.89 34.25
CA VAL A 642 3.19 -23.99 33.25
C VAL A 642 3.85 -24.27 31.90
N ALA A 643 3.83 -25.54 31.49
CA ALA A 643 4.43 -25.98 30.24
C ALA A 643 3.75 -25.36 29.01
N LYS A 644 4.53 -24.95 28.01
CA LYS A 644 4.04 -24.41 26.73
C LYS A 644 3.03 -23.28 26.91
N ALA A 645 3.28 -22.41 27.90
CA ALA A 645 2.49 -21.19 28.06
C ALA A 645 2.79 -20.22 26.90
N GLY A 646 4.05 -20.21 26.47
CA GLY A 646 4.57 -19.40 25.39
C GLY A 646 4.90 -17.97 25.82
N ALA A 647 5.77 -17.34 25.04
CA ALA A 647 6.18 -15.95 25.22
C ALA A 647 6.48 -15.26 23.88
N ILE A 648 6.66 -13.94 23.94
CA ILE A 648 7.12 -13.13 22.81
C ILE A 648 8.21 -12.18 23.30
N SER A 649 9.31 -12.12 22.57
CA SER A 649 10.38 -11.13 22.80
C SER A 649 10.37 -10.10 21.69
N THR A 650 10.32 -8.81 22.04
CA THR A 650 10.39 -7.72 21.05
C THR A 650 11.73 -7.00 21.09
N PHE A 651 12.29 -6.67 19.94
CA PHE A 651 13.63 -6.11 19.78
C PHE A 651 13.63 -4.88 18.86
N SER A 652 14.68 -4.07 18.95
CA SER A 652 15.10 -3.16 17.89
C SER A 652 15.98 -3.93 16.90
N LEU A 653 15.61 -3.96 15.61
CA LEU A 653 16.37 -4.67 14.58
C LEU A 653 17.73 -4.05 14.26
N LEU A 654 17.91 -2.76 14.57
CA LEU A 654 19.16 -2.03 14.32
C LEU A 654 20.02 -1.88 15.57
N GLY A 655 19.58 -2.42 16.71
CA GLY A 655 20.24 -2.31 18.00
C GLY A 655 20.89 -3.64 18.40
N ALA A 656 21.74 -3.60 19.42
CA ALA A 656 22.24 -4.83 20.03
C ALA A 656 21.08 -5.60 20.69
N PRO A 657 21.03 -6.94 20.59
CA PRO A 657 20.15 -7.78 21.40
C PRO A 657 20.26 -7.44 22.89
N GLY A 658 19.14 -7.48 23.63
CA GLY A 658 19.08 -7.19 25.07
C GLY A 658 19.11 -5.70 25.49
N ALA A 659 19.49 -4.78 24.60
CA ALA A 659 19.63 -3.37 24.99
C ALA A 659 18.28 -2.67 25.30
N ASN A 660 17.20 -3.06 24.63
CA ASN A 660 15.87 -2.44 24.74
C ASN A 660 14.75 -3.45 24.45
N ASP A 661 14.99 -4.71 24.78
CA ASP A 661 14.01 -5.76 24.53
C ASP A 661 12.84 -5.70 25.52
N VAL A 662 11.73 -6.34 25.14
CA VAL A 662 10.58 -6.51 26.01
C VAL A 662 10.13 -7.96 25.91
N PHE A 663 10.08 -8.61 27.06
CA PHE A 663 9.47 -9.93 27.22
C PHE A 663 7.98 -9.80 27.53
N LEU A 664 7.14 -10.43 26.71
CA LEU A 664 5.69 -10.45 26.80
C LEU A 664 5.21 -11.84 27.19
N GLU A 665 4.37 -11.88 28.22
CA GLU A 665 3.69 -13.08 28.71
C GLU A 665 2.29 -12.71 29.21
N ALA A 666 1.43 -13.72 29.39
CA ALA A 666 0.10 -13.52 29.95
C ALA A 666 0.16 -12.81 31.32
N GLY A 667 -0.62 -11.74 31.47
CA GLY A 667 -0.67 -10.92 32.69
C GLY A 667 0.38 -9.80 32.77
N LYS A 668 1.34 -9.73 31.83
CA LYS A 668 2.33 -8.64 31.75
C LYS A 668 2.07 -7.73 30.55
N ARG A 669 2.55 -6.48 30.65
CA ARG A 669 2.53 -5.49 29.56
C ARG A 669 1.16 -5.29 28.88
N GLY A 670 0.08 -5.51 29.63
CA GLY A 670 -1.30 -5.34 29.18
C GLY A 670 -1.96 -6.61 28.60
N LEU A 671 -1.20 -7.69 28.37
CA LEU A 671 -1.80 -8.99 28.04
C LEU A 671 -2.65 -9.49 29.22
N PRO A 672 -3.89 -9.95 28.97
CA PRO A 672 -4.80 -10.32 30.04
C PRO A 672 -4.52 -11.72 30.59
N GLY A 673 -5.10 -12.01 31.75
CA GLY A 673 -5.12 -13.36 32.32
C GLY A 673 -3.82 -13.79 33.00
N THR A 674 -3.67 -15.10 33.15
CA THR A 674 -2.50 -15.78 33.71
C THR A 674 -2.06 -16.87 32.74
N ALA A 675 -0.78 -17.24 32.76
CA ALA A 675 -0.25 -18.33 31.95
C ALA A 675 -1.06 -19.63 32.12
N GLY A 676 -1.48 -20.23 31.01
CA GLY A 676 -2.13 -21.54 30.96
C GLY A 676 -1.30 -22.53 30.13
N ALA A 677 -1.41 -23.81 30.46
CA ALA A 677 -0.63 -24.85 29.78
C ALA A 677 -1.10 -25.03 28.32
N ASN A 678 -0.16 -25.21 27.41
CA ASN A 678 -0.39 -25.37 25.96
C ASN A 678 -1.16 -24.21 25.30
N GLN A 679 -1.05 -22.99 25.84
CA GLN A 679 -1.61 -21.81 25.18
C GLN A 679 -0.74 -21.32 24.03
N SER A 680 0.55 -21.64 24.06
CA SER A 680 1.53 -21.33 23.04
C SER A 680 1.48 -19.89 22.53
N LEU A 681 1.46 -18.93 23.47
CA LEU A 681 1.62 -17.52 23.17
C LEU A 681 2.88 -17.29 22.31
N GLY A 682 2.76 -16.50 21.25
CA GLY A 682 3.85 -16.31 20.28
C GLY A 682 3.77 -17.24 19.07
N SER A 683 2.82 -18.18 19.01
CA SER A 683 2.51 -18.95 17.79
C SER A 683 1.86 -18.10 16.69
N SER A 684 1.29 -16.94 17.01
CA SER A 684 0.67 -16.01 16.07
C SER A 684 0.97 -14.57 16.46
N ILE A 685 1.75 -13.89 15.63
CA ILE A 685 2.12 -12.48 15.84
C ILE A 685 2.12 -11.72 14.51
N HIS A 686 1.69 -10.46 14.55
CA HIS A 686 1.74 -9.57 13.39
C HIS A 686 2.01 -8.13 13.82
N PHE A 687 3.16 -7.59 13.41
CA PHE A 687 3.50 -6.20 13.64
C PHE A 687 2.90 -5.30 12.54
N THR A 688 2.24 -4.22 12.94
CA THR A 688 1.85 -3.10 12.06
C THR A 688 2.58 -1.83 12.48
N GLY A 689 2.41 -0.75 11.71
CA GLY A 689 2.98 0.56 12.05
C GLY A 689 2.48 1.14 13.37
N THR A 690 1.39 0.61 13.92
CA THR A 690 0.68 1.16 15.08
C THR A 690 0.55 0.18 16.25
N ARG A 691 0.65 -1.14 16.00
CA ARG A 691 0.35 -2.18 17.00
C ARG A 691 1.16 -3.45 16.78
N LEU A 692 1.29 -4.25 17.84
CA LEU A 692 1.56 -5.69 17.74
C LEU A 692 0.25 -6.44 17.97
N TYR A 693 -0.19 -7.20 16.97
CA TYR A 693 -1.28 -8.15 17.12
C TYR A 693 -0.71 -9.48 17.62
N VAL A 694 -1.33 -10.03 18.66
CA VAL A 694 -0.91 -11.25 19.36
C VAL A 694 -2.09 -12.20 19.39
N GLY A 695 -2.03 -13.23 18.55
CA GLY A 695 -3.00 -14.31 18.51
C GLY A 695 -2.75 -15.30 19.63
N MET A 696 -3.83 -15.77 20.24
CA MET A 696 -3.80 -16.86 21.20
C MET A 696 -4.90 -17.87 20.81
N PRO A 697 -4.69 -18.68 19.77
CA PRO A 697 -5.69 -19.63 19.29
C PRO A 697 -6.04 -20.71 20.32
N TYR A 698 -5.06 -21.17 21.11
CA TYR A 698 -5.21 -22.31 22.02
C TYR A 698 -5.65 -21.93 23.45
N GLY A 699 -6.07 -20.69 23.66
CA GLY A 699 -6.49 -20.17 24.97
C GLY A 699 -6.29 -18.67 25.07
N PRO A 700 -6.76 -17.97 26.12
CA PRO A 700 -7.35 -18.52 27.33
C PRO A 700 -8.83 -18.92 27.20
N SER A 701 -9.48 -18.60 26.09
CA SER A 701 -10.84 -19.05 25.79
C SER A 701 -10.81 -20.37 25.00
N SER A 702 -11.89 -21.17 25.06
CA SER A 702 -12.00 -22.40 24.26
C SER A 702 -12.11 -22.14 22.75
N TYR A 703 -12.28 -20.89 22.33
CA TYR A 703 -12.36 -20.48 20.94
C TYR A 703 -11.04 -19.87 20.44
N GLY A 704 -10.18 -19.41 21.34
CA GLY A 704 -9.05 -18.50 21.06
C GLY A 704 -9.35 -17.02 21.33
N ALA A 705 -8.37 -16.15 21.06
CA ALA A 705 -8.46 -14.69 21.19
C ALA A 705 -7.38 -13.98 20.33
N LEU A 706 -7.59 -12.69 20.05
CA LEU A 706 -6.57 -11.81 19.47
C LEU A 706 -6.44 -10.54 20.31
N HIS A 707 -5.21 -10.17 20.66
CA HIS A 707 -4.90 -8.97 21.42
C HIS A 707 -4.12 -7.96 20.57
N ALA A 708 -4.60 -6.73 20.47
CA ALA A 708 -3.93 -5.65 19.78
C ALA A 708 -3.23 -4.74 20.79
N LEU A 709 -1.90 -4.87 20.89
CA LEU A 709 -1.06 -4.14 21.82
C LEU A 709 -0.58 -2.84 21.15
N PRO A 710 -0.80 -1.66 21.77
CA PRO A 710 -0.19 -0.41 21.32
C PRO A 710 1.34 -0.47 21.35
N MET A 711 2.01 0.33 20.51
CA MET A 711 3.49 0.37 20.46
C MET A 711 4.16 0.62 21.81
N SER A 712 3.50 1.34 22.73
CA SER A 712 4.04 1.61 24.07
C SER A 712 4.10 0.36 24.95
N ASN A 713 3.20 -0.59 24.73
CA ASN A 713 3.21 -1.85 25.48
C ASN A 713 4.36 -2.77 25.06
N VAL A 714 4.93 -2.54 23.88
CA VAL A 714 6.00 -3.35 23.27
C VAL A 714 7.30 -2.57 23.07
N THR A 715 7.45 -1.41 23.72
CA THR A 715 8.68 -0.62 23.70
C THR A 715 9.21 -0.48 25.12
N ALA A 716 10.50 -0.77 25.33
CA ALA A 716 11.12 -0.69 26.64
C ALA A 716 11.03 0.74 27.22
N GLY A 717 10.76 0.85 28.53
CA GLY A 717 10.66 2.13 29.24
C GLY A 717 9.38 2.94 29.00
N GLU A 718 8.51 2.53 28.08
CA GLU A 718 7.24 3.22 27.83
C GLU A 718 6.11 2.75 28.77
N ALA A 719 5.11 3.61 28.95
CA ALA A 719 3.96 3.32 29.79
C ALA A 719 3.06 2.26 29.15
N VAL A 720 2.64 1.29 29.95
CA VAL A 720 1.65 0.29 29.56
C VAL A 720 0.27 0.96 29.51
N THR A 721 -0.39 0.84 28.36
CA THR A 721 -1.72 1.38 28.09
C THR A 721 -2.73 0.27 27.81
N ALA A 722 -4.01 0.62 27.73
CA ALA A 722 -5.08 -0.34 27.47
C ALA A 722 -4.93 -0.97 26.08
N ILE A 723 -5.18 -2.27 25.99
CA ILE A 723 -5.19 -3.03 24.74
C ILE A 723 -6.61 -3.19 24.20
N THR A 724 -6.73 -3.55 22.93
CA THR A 724 -7.99 -4.04 22.37
C THR A 724 -7.96 -5.57 22.32
N THR A 725 -9.04 -6.23 22.74
CA THR A 725 -9.18 -7.68 22.68
C THR A 725 -10.35 -8.04 21.78
N TYR A 726 -10.08 -8.87 20.77
CA TYR A 726 -11.09 -9.51 19.94
C TYR A 726 -11.26 -10.94 20.46
N GLN A 727 -12.48 -11.29 20.84
CA GLN A 727 -12.79 -12.60 21.40
C GLN A 727 -14.17 -13.07 20.92
N PRO A 728 -14.29 -14.29 20.39
CA PRO A 728 -15.58 -14.91 20.08
C PRO A 728 -16.57 -14.83 21.25
N GLY A 729 -17.81 -14.42 20.96
CA GLY A 729 -18.87 -14.15 21.94
C GLY A 729 -18.86 -12.73 22.52
N GLN A 730 -17.96 -11.85 22.09
CA GLN A 730 -17.88 -10.44 22.49
C GLN A 730 -17.85 -9.51 21.27
N GLY A 731 -18.26 -8.25 21.43
CA GLY A 731 -18.08 -7.23 20.39
C GLY A 731 -18.77 -7.50 19.04
N GLY A 732 -19.77 -8.37 19.01
CA GLY A 732 -20.44 -8.80 17.77
C GLY A 732 -19.81 -10.02 17.09
N LEU A 733 -18.71 -10.56 17.61
CA LEU A 733 -18.15 -11.83 17.15
C LEU A 733 -19.02 -13.00 17.63
N PRO A 734 -19.40 -13.94 16.75
CA PRO A 734 -20.10 -15.16 17.16
C PRO A 734 -19.32 -15.94 18.22
N ALA A 735 -20.03 -16.61 19.14
CA ALA A 735 -19.41 -17.49 20.14
C ALA A 735 -19.17 -18.89 19.55
N ALA A 736 -18.30 -18.96 18.56
CA ALA A 736 -17.95 -20.17 17.82
C ALA A 736 -16.50 -20.11 17.35
N GLY A 737 -15.93 -21.27 16.99
CA GLY A 737 -14.53 -21.40 16.59
C GLY A 737 -13.76 -22.38 17.45
N VAL A 738 -12.52 -22.65 17.09
CA VAL A 738 -11.58 -23.46 17.90
C VAL A 738 -10.14 -22.97 17.78
N ASP A 739 -9.83 -22.15 16.77
CA ASP A 739 -8.49 -21.68 16.41
C ASP A 739 -8.51 -20.16 16.10
N PHE A 740 -9.40 -19.39 16.76
CA PHE A 740 -9.54 -17.96 16.50
C PHE A 740 -8.29 -17.19 16.91
N GLY A 741 -7.74 -16.43 15.96
CA GLY A 741 -6.50 -15.70 16.15
C GLY A 741 -5.27 -16.44 15.61
N HIS A 742 -5.47 -17.53 14.86
CA HIS A 742 -4.39 -18.26 14.17
C HIS A 742 -3.52 -17.34 13.30
N THR A 743 -4.17 -16.49 12.49
CA THR A 743 -3.53 -15.45 11.68
C THR A 743 -4.36 -14.18 11.74
N ALA A 744 -3.72 -13.00 11.73
CA ALA A 744 -4.41 -11.72 11.65
C ALA A 744 -3.66 -10.72 10.74
N ARG A 745 -4.41 -9.89 9.99
CA ARG A 745 -3.91 -8.89 9.03
C ARG A 745 -4.78 -7.64 8.95
#